data_AF-A0A8U0TWG5-F1
#
_entry.id   AF-A0A8U0TWG5-F1
#
_cell.length_a   1.000
_cell.length_b   1.000
_cell.length_c   1.000
_cell.angle_alpha   90.00
_cell.angle_beta   90.00
_cell.angle_gamma   90.00
#
_symmetry.space_group_name_H-M   'P 1'
#
loop_
_entity.id
_entity.type
_entity.pdbx_description
1 polymer ?
#
loop_
_entity_poly.entity_id
_entity_poly.type
_entity_poly.pdbx_seq_one_letter_code
_entity_poly.pdbx_strand_id
1 'polypeptide(L)'
;MQRRTRTVKVYTEKTTDGDSDELSPHTQSASEDEIEEWQPESKAPKRQQKAQPSEKKPAVKRQAKPKEPKESKPKAPRKPVERKPRAPRAPKEPKPPKAPRAPKAPRAPKEPKPPKAPRATKGGKRQQALLEEEAGGANQTNSICDAAESQQSARVKEERLSFIVPDGSCNDNMSRAGGGWSEGPSSSHQSYGVKKEEPEEDFTFDEPSLKRQKTSSAPQGRPTRLPTSGRAFGEDLNMNWDLIQLLSERTGVEQRVCLNISQLFREENTIPFIVRYRKEMINHMDADAVRDVQLVLEEIYALAKKTQTISQTLKKEGVLTAELEQALRNCRTADELDHVYAPYKKGSKLSKARRAKQLGLESAAQALLQSPHTLDLRAWVKPGTEGLSTVEEVSTGVEQILADMIAKDGETLTHIRSLCDNSMVMLQSSVSKTALKEQQKEGHQGKPKDIDKFHLYCDFTCNVQRIQHHQTLAINRGENLKILTVKVNIPDRVKSDFCRWCVNVRWRPKGYAREELMKILRDAVEDSYKRLLLPLLSRSYRTKLTVSAEKESIAMFVRNLRQRLLVCPVRGRVIMGVDPGFRHGCKLAVLSPTSQILYTDVVYLHGSGGNREADKLRHLMIRYSCNTVVIGNGTACRETEAFFADLISRRFFQPLDVSYCITSEAGASIYSVSTEAVKEMPDLDPNLRSAVSIGRRVQDPLAELVKIDPKHIGIGTYQHDVSQSSLKAALDGVVQECVSFVGVDINICSETLMRHVAGLNTGRAKSIAEWRETNGPFMNRDQLRLVKGLGPKSYQQCAGFIRINPQNHLNNHSDATGGNSAQAAQEKPAAKGKGKTKASAAVPTLPNPLDQTCIHPESYAVARSFLSLVGGSVDQMGRSELRQCVEASVKCQGLEALAETLNTTPDTLQLIIDGLTQPPGFDIRQDFEKADFKRGIVSMSDLREGVVLTGRVENATLFGAFVDIGVGRNGLIHKKYITPDKLPADQRRRSLALGPGEKVEVRVLNVDPQRGRIGLDLIRVLR
;
A
#
# COMPACT_ATOMS: atom_id res chain seq x y z
N MET A 1 23.89 43.20 -30.81
CA MET A 1 24.94 44.17 -30.40
C MET A 1 25.61 43.70 -29.11
N GLN A 2 26.73 44.33 -28.70
CA GLN A 2 27.68 43.82 -27.69
C GLN A 2 27.22 43.93 -26.22
N ARG A 3 27.71 43.01 -25.38
CA ARG A 3 28.12 43.19 -23.96
C ARG A 3 28.99 41.98 -23.58
N ARG A 4 30.33 42.06 -23.68
CA ARG A 4 31.29 42.50 -22.64
C ARG A 4 31.11 41.81 -21.28
N THR A 5 32.07 40.94 -20.95
CA THR A 5 32.33 40.31 -19.65
C THR A 5 33.19 41.21 -18.75
N ARG A 6 33.23 40.92 -17.44
CA ARG A 6 34.37 41.29 -16.57
C ARG A 6 34.49 40.35 -15.37
N THR A 7 35.70 39.88 -15.10
CA THR A 7 36.08 39.12 -13.90
C THR A 7 36.50 40.06 -12.76
N VAL A 8 36.54 39.53 -11.53
CA VAL A 8 37.10 40.19 -10.34
C VAL A 8 38.26 39.35 -9.80
N LYS A 9 39.28 40.01 -9.22
CA LYS A 9 40.49 39.38 -8.69
C LYS A 9 40.56 39.39 -7.15
N VAL A 10 41.39 38.48 -6.66
CA VAL A 10 41.92 38.29 -5.30
C VAL A 10 42.46 39.58 -4.65
N TYR A 11 42.41 39.65 -3.32
CA TYR A 11 43.29 40.45 -2.45
C TYR A 11 43.70 39.64 -1.21
N THR A 12 44.96 39.78 -0.74
CA THR A 12 45.52 39.06 0.43
C THR A 12 46.73 39.78 1.05
N GLU A 13 46.65 40.16 2.33
CA GLU A 13 47.73 40.50 3.29
C GLU A 13 47.04 40.63 4.69
N LYS A 14 47.50 40.15 5.86
CA LYS A 14 48.80 40.16 6.59
C LYS A 14 49.16 41.55 7.16
N THR A 15 49.41 41.78 8.47
CA THR A 15 49.39 40.96 9.73
C THR A 15 48.71 41.79 10.87
N THR A 16 48.84 41.66 12.21
CA THR A 16 49.67 40.87 13.18
C THR A 16 49.01 40.80 14.58
N ASP A 17 49.56 39.99 15.50
CA ASP A 17 49.60 40.04 16.99
C ASP A 17 48.32 40.15 17.89
N GLY A 18 48.32 39.36 18.99
CA GLY A 18 47.40 39.49 20.15
C GLY A 18 46.98 38.16 20.81
N ASP A 19 47.50 37.86 22.01
CA ASP A 19 47.31 36.58 22.74
C ASP A 19 45.88 36.27 23.19
N SER A 20 45.48 34.98 23.23
CA SER A 20 45.34 34.19 24.48
C SER A 20 44.59 32.84 24.37
N ASP A 21 45.17 31.84 25.05
CA ASP A 21 44.62 30.66 25.75
C ASP A 21 43.82 29.51 25.06
N GLU A 22 44.05 28.33 25.64
CA GLU A 22 43.68 26.98 25.21
C GLU A 22 42.26 26.55 25.66
N LEU A 23 41.66 25.55 24.98
CA LEU A 23 41.52 24.19 25.57
C LEU A 23 40.83 23.16 24.64
N SER A 24 41.10 21.88 24.93
CA SER A 24 40.68 20.69 24.15
C SER A 24 39.34 20.11 24.60
N PRO A 25 38.64 19.31 23.76
CA PRO A 25 37.31 18.77 24.07
C PRO A 25 37.35 17.57 25.04
N HIS A 26 36.35 17.48 25.93
CA HIS A 26 36.15 16.31 26.79
C HIS A 26 35.34 15.21 26.12
N THR A 27 35.91 14.01 26.07
CA THR A 27 35.24 12.75 25.74
C THR A 27 34.41 12.23 26.92
N GLN A 28 33.20 11.75 26.64
CA GLN A 28 32.46 10.82 27.51
C GLN A 28 31.75 9.72 26.68
N SER A 29 31.34 8.66 27.36
CA SER A 29 31.12 7.30 26.82
C SER A 29 29.72 7.03 26.25
N ALA A 30 29.60 5.94 25.49
CA ALA A 30 28.39 5.51 24.80
C ALA A 30 27.51 4.51 25.60
N SER A 31 26.26 4.40 25.16
CA SER A 31 25.30 3.29 25.37
C SER A 31 24.48 3.21 24.07
N GLU A 32 24.52 2.13 23.29
CA GLU A 32 23.68 0.93 23.48
C GLU A 32 22.17 1.24 23.36
N ASP A 33 21.65 1.18 22.13
CA ASP A 33 20.23 1.29 21.79
C ASP A 33 19.61 -0.11 21.60
N GLU A 34 18.70 -0.51 22.50
CA GLU A 34 17.88 -1.72 22.33
C GLU A 34 16.59 -1.43 21.52
N ILE A 35 16.16 -2.40 20.71
CA ILE A 35 14.84 -2.37 20.06
C ILE A 35 13.83 -3.01 21.03
N GLU A 36 13.27 -2.22 21.95
CA GLU A 36 12.34 -2.72 22.98
C GLU A 36 10.97 -3.11 22.38
N GLU A 37 10.70 -4.41 22.35
CA GLU A 37 9.40 -5.00 22.00
C GLU A 37 8.43 -4.99 23.21
N TRP A 38 7.13 -5.08 22.95
CA TRP A 38 6.08 -4.93 23.95
C TRP A 38 5.96 -6.17 24.88
N GLN A 39 6.12 -5.97 26.20
CA GLN A 39 5.83 -6.99 27.22
C GLN A 39 4.83 -6.50 28.29
N PRO A 40 3.95 -7.39 28.81
CA PRO A 40 3.03 -7.10 29.92
C PRO A 40 3.67 -7.33 31.30
N GLU A 41 3.34 -6.49 32.29
CA GLU A 41 3.85 -6.66 33.66
C GLU A 41 3.32 -7.93 34.36
N SER A 42 4.24 -8.73 34.93
CA SER A 42 3.93 -9.70 35.99
C SER A 42 4.75 -9.39 37.25
N LYS A 43 4.09 -9.08 38.37
CA LYS A 43 4.75 -8.69 39.63
C LYS A 43 4.84 -9.86 40.62
N ALA A 44 6.08 -10.24 40.97
CA ALA A 44 6.39 -11.20 42.04
C ALA A 44 6.87 -10.46 43.32
N PRO A 45 6.49 -10.90 44.54
CA PRO A 45 6.79 -10.17 45.78
C PRO A 45 8.14 -10.54 46.42
N LYS A 46 8.74 -9.59 47.16
CA LYS A 46 9.84 -9.85 48.11
C LYS A 46 9.28 -10.28 49.49
N ARG A 47 10.12 -10.95 50.30
CA ARG A 47 9.69 -11.79 51.46
C ARG A 47 10.60 -11.60 52.69
N GLN A 48 10.03 -11.19 53.83
CA GLN A 48 10.61 -11.18 55.21
C GLN A 48 9.46 -10.81 56.20
N GLN A 49 9.27 -11.35 57.43
CA GLN A 49 9.86 -12.49 58.16
C GLN A 49 8.79 -13.24 59.02
N LYS A 50 9.10 -14.50 59.42
CA LYS A 50 8.66 -15.29 60.60
C LYS A 50 7.25 -15.11 61.23
N ALA A 51 6.41 -16.16 61.14
CA ALA A 51 5.82 -16.93 62.27
C ALA A 51 4.99 -18.15 61.77
N GLN A 52 4.62 -19.08 62.66
CA GLN A 52 3.85 -20.33 62.45
C GLN A 52 2.59 -20.36 63.37
N PRO A 53 1.67 -21.37 63.36
CA PRO A 53 1.48 -22.56 62.51
C PRO A 53 0.02 -22.78 62.00
N SER A 54 -0.25 -23.98 61.45
CA SER A 54 -1.54 -24.75 61.40
C SER A 54 -2.38 -24.75 60.12
N GLU A 55 -3.31 -25.71 60.02
CA GLU A 55 -3.72 -26.37 58.77
C GLU A 55 -5.17 -26.10 58.33
N LYS A 56 -5.47 -26.18 57.01
CA LYS A 56 -6.45 -27.14 56.41
C LYS A 56 -6.58 -27.02 54.87
N LYS A 57 -7.33 -27.96 54.28
CA LYS A 57 -7.39 -28.29 52.83
C LYS A 57 -8.20 -27.27 51.98
N PRO A 58 -7.89 -27.07 50.68
CA PRO A 58 -8.56 -26.12 49.80
C PRO A 58 -9.65 -26.75 48.88
N ALA A 59 -10.74 -26.01 48.58
CA ALA A 59 -11.65 -26.31 47.45
C ALA A 59 -12.59 -25.13 47.06
N VAL A 60 -12.71 -24.87 45.75
CA VAL A 60 -13.83 -24.23 44.98
C VAL A 60 -14.42 -22.86 45.40
N LYS A 61 -14.19 -21.83 44.57
CA LYS A 61 -15.23 -20.98 43.91
C LYS A 61 -14.59 -20.00 42.90
N ARG A 62 -14.83 -20.19 41.60
CA ARG A 62 -15.77 -19.44 40.73
C ARG A 62 -15.41 -17.95 40.49
N GLN A 63 -14.81 -17.69 39.33
CA GLN A 63 -14.67 -16.35 38.71
C GLN A 63 -16.03 -15.83 38.19
N ALA A 64 -16.13 -14.51 38.00
CA ALA A 64 -17.24 -13.87 37.28
C ALA A 64 -16.84 -13.53 35.82
N LYS A 65 -17.74 -13.76 34.86
CA LYS A 65 -17.52 -13.45 33.44
C LYS A 65 -17.73 -11.95 33.12
N PRO A 66 -17.01 -11.38 32.13
CA PRO A 66 -17.41 -10.15 31.45
C PRO A 66 -18.68 -10.38 30.58
N LYS A 67 -19.29 -9.30 30.09
CA LYS A 67 -20.53 -9.33 29.29
C LYS A 67 -20.27 -9.15 27.79
N GLU A 68 -20.92 -9.99 27.00
CA GLU A 68 -21.07 -9.84 25.54
C GLU A 68 -22.28 -8.96 25.18
N PRO A 69 -22.33 -8.40 23.95
CA PRO A 69 -23.51 -7.68 23.44
C PRO A 69 -24.70 -8.64 23.18
N LYS A 70 -25.89 -8.07 23.00
CA LYS A 70 -27.13 -8.84 22.75
C LYS A 70 -27.71 -8.55 21.37
N GLU A 71 -27.92 -9.61 20.59
CA GLU A 71 -28.98 -9.64 19.58
C GLU A 71 -30.35 -9.99 20.20
N SER A 72 -31.41 -9.96 19.38
CA SER A 72 -32.80 -10.04 19.84
C SER A 72 -33.62 -11.10 19.10
N LYS A 73 -34.48 -11.80 19.85
CA LYS A 73 -35.62 -12.60 19.33
C LYS A 73 -36.83 -12.45 20.30
N PRO A 74 -38.07 -12.75 19.85
CA PRO A 74 -39.28 -12.05 20.32
C PRO A 74 -39.84 -12.53 21.67
N LYS A 75 -40.87 -11.83 22.17
CA LYS A 75 -41.54 -12.06 23.47
C LYS A 75 -42.94 -12.65 23.31
N ALA A 76 -43.28 -13.55 24.24
CA ALA A 76 -44.66 -13.87 24.62
C ALA A 76 -45.18 -12.87 25.71
N PRO A 77 -46.50 -12.79 25.98
CA PRO A 77 -47.12 -11.63 26.64
C PRO A 77 -46.98 -11.56 28.18
N ARG A 78 -47.35 -10.40 28.73
CA ARG A 78 -47.27 -10.03 30.17
C ARG A 78 -48.56 -10.37 30.95
N LYS A 79 -48.42 -10.50 32.28
CA LYS A 79 -49.47 -10.21 33.28
C LYS A 79 -48.95 -9.20 34.34
N PRO A 80 -49.80 -8.56 35.17
CA PRO A 80 -49.61 -7.13 35.49
C PRO A 80 -49.11 -6.74 36.90
N VAL A 81 -48.38 -5.62 36.93
CA VAL A 81 -48.49 -4.43 37.81
C VAL A 81 -48.95 -4.57 39.28
N GLU A 82 -48.14 -4.02 40.20
CA GLU A 82 -48.67 -3.14 41.27
C GLU A 82 -47.70 -2.00 41.68
N ARG A 83 -48.02 -1.20 42.71
CA ARG A 83 -47.72 0.26 42.79
C ARG A 83 -46.72 0.74 43.88
N LYS A 84 -46.29 2.00 43.75
CA LYS A 84 -45.35 2.77 44.62
C LYS A 84 -46.02 3.28 45.92
N PRO A 85 -45.23 3.67 46.96
CA PRO A 85 -44.96 5.10 47.22
C PRO A 85 -43.52 5.38 47.74
N ARG A 86 -43.22 6.50 48.43
CA ARG A 86 -42.82 7.84 47.94
C ARG A 86 -41.84 8.48 48.97
N ALA A 87 -41.01 9.47 48.60
CA ALA A 87 -39.87 9.99 49.41
C ALA A 87 -40.19 11.16 50.37
N PRO A 88 -39.25 11.59 51.26
CA PRO A 88 -38.83 13.02 51.25
C PRO A 88 -37.38 13.41 51.73
N ARG A 89 -36.78 14.37 50.99
CA ARG A 89 -35.96 15.57 51.40
C ARG A 89 -34.67 15.50 52.29
N ALA A 90 -33.89 16.61 52.28
CA ALA A 90 -32.56 16.86 52.87
C ALA A 90 -32.39 18.32 53.38
N PRO A 91 -31.30 18.70 54.12
CA PRO A 91 -30.64 20.02 53.87
C PRO A 91 -29.14 20.27 54.30
N LYS A 92 -28.41 21.05 53.47
CA LYS A 92 -27.49 22.23 53.75
C LYS A 92 -26.04 22.17 54.35
N GLU A 93 -25.33 23.30 54.12
CA GLU A 93 -23.89 23.75 54.29
C GLU A 93 -23.64 24.61 55.58
N PRO A 94 -22.40 25.01 56.05
CA PRO A 94 -21.46 26.01 55.43
C PRO A 94 -19.91 25.97 55.79
N LYS A 95 -19.17 27.11 55.68
CA LYS A 95 -17.68 27.31 55.56
C LYS A 95 -17.02 28.37 56.55
N PRO A 96 -15.97 29.20 56.24
CA PRO A 96 -14.49 28.97 56.46
C PRO A 96 -13.60 30.13 57.07
N PRO A 97 -12.34 29.86 57.56
CA PRO A 97 -11.32 30.86 57.99
C PRO A 97 -9.98 30.89 57.15
N LYS A 98 -8.92 31.66 57.57
CA LYS A 98 -7.59 31.84 56.88
C LYS A 98 -6.38 32.23 57.79
N ALA A 99 -5.15 31.76 57.45
CA ALA A 99 -3.78 32.39 57.57
C ALA A 99 -3.24 32.91 58.95
N PRO A 100 -2.00 33.50 59.17
CA PRO A 100 -0.82 33.79 58.28
C PRO A 100 0.66 33.67 58.85
N ARG A 101 1.70 33.78 57.96
CA ARG A 101 3.12 34.31 58.09
C ARG A 101 4.23 33.63 58.99
N ALA A 102 5.53 33.69 58.57
CA ALA A 102 6.76 33.23 59.30
C ALA A 102 8.14 33.81 58.75
N PRO A 103 9.30 33.83 59.50
CA PRO A 103 10.58 34.47 59.02
C PRO A 103 12.02 33.91 59.43
N LYS A 104 13.03 34.09 58.52
CA LYS A 104 14.51 34.33 58.70
C LYS A 104 15.53 33.20 59.17
N ALA A 105 16.85 33.49 59.04
CA ALA A 105 18.01 32.55 58.94
C ALA A 105 19.41 33.11 59.40
N PRO A 106 20.54 32.34 59.39
CA PRO A 106 21.91 32.86 59.11
C PRO A 106 22.86 31.96 58.22
N ARG A 107 24.21 32.13 58.25
CA ARG A 107 25.25 31.79 57.20
C ARG A 107 26.56 31.06 57.65
N ALA A 108 27.19 30.30 56.71
CA ALA A 108 28.65 30.13 56.33
C ALA A 108 29.78 29.80 57.36
N PRO A 109 30.94 29.12 57.02
CA PRO A 109 32.09 29.67 56.22
C PRO A 109 32.86 28.65 55.28
N LYS A 110 34.21 28.76 55.06
CA LYS A 110 35.02 28.21 53.92
C LYS A 110 36.33 27.42 54.25
N GLU A 111 36.86 26.66 53.24
CA GLU A 111 38.30 26.40 52.84
C GLU A 111 39.29 25.70 53.84
N PRO A 112 40.47 25.09 53.45
CA PRO A 112 41.44 25.45 52.37
C PRO A 112 42.17 24.29 51.57
N LYS A 113 43.27 24.62 50.86
CA LYS A 113 44.26 23.76 50.12
C LYS A 113 45.62 23.65 50.90
N PRO A 114 46.78 23.09 50.42
CA PRO A 114 47.18 22.28 49.23
C PRO A 114 47.83 20.91 49.69
N PRO A 115 49.09 20.42 49.44
CA PRO A 115 50.11 20.56 48.34
C PRO A 115 50.94 19.29 47.89
N LYS A 116 51.63 19.42 46.72
CA LYS A 116 52.95 18.85 46.29
C LYS A 116 53.15 17.35 45.87
N ALA A 117 54.11 17.18 44.94
CA ALA A 117 54.78 15.93 44.44
C ALA A 117 56.24 15.83 44.99
N PRO A 118 57.17 14.88 44.63
CA PRO A 118 57.68 14.62 43.24
C PRO A 118 58.34 13.22 42.94
N ARG A 119 58.98 13.07 41.75
CA ARG A 119 60.02 12.06 41.34
C ARG A 119 59.57 10.57 41.25
N ALA A 120 60.32 9.60 40.67
CA ALA A 120 61.26 9.45 39.52
C ALA A 120 61.68 7.93 39.46
N THR A 121 62.57 7.33 38.63
CA THR A 121 63.62 7.74 37.65
C THR A 121 64.06 6.53 36.78
N LYS A 122 64.73 6.75 35.62
CA LYS A 122 65.55 5.80 34.78
C LYS A 122 64.79 4.79 33.88
N GLY A 123 65.35 4.32 32.74
CA GLY A 123 66.46 4.88 31.96
C GLY A 123 67.31 3.89 31.11
N GLY A 124 67.79 4.35 29.94
CA GLY A 124 68.89 3.75 29.15
C GLY A 124 68.50 2.62 28.15
N LYS A 125 69.39 2.18 27.24
CA LYS A 125 70.60 2.80 26.63
C LYS A 125 71.12 1.92 25.47
N ARG A 126 71.77 2.51 24.45
CA ARG A 126 72.57 1.83 23.36
C ARG A 126 71.74 0.98 22.37
N GLN A 127 72.17 0.70 21.13
CA GLN A 127 73.16 1.27 20.19
C GLN A 127 72.60 1.05 18.75
N GLN A 128 72.88 1.85 17.71
CA GLN A 128 74.05 1.78 16.81
C GLN A 128 74.20 0.38 16.14
N ALA A 129 74.50 0.22 14.84
CA ALA A 129 75.00 1.20 13.87
C ALA A 129 75.05 0.65 12.40
N LEU A 130 75.16 1.55 11.40
CA LEU A 130 75.80 1.36 10.06
C LEU A 130 75.12 0.37 9.05
N LEU A 131 75.27 0.42 7.71
CA LEU A 131 75.72 1.47 6.75
C LEU A 131 75.26 1.12 5.28
N GLU A 132 75.59 2.02 4.33
CA GLU A 132 76.05 1.85 2.92
C GLU A 132 76.23 0.42 2.33
N GLU A 133 76.13 0.16 1.01
CA GLU A 133 75.69 0.96 -0.17
C GLU A 133 75.01 0.02 -1.23
N GLU A 134 74.99 0.15 -2.57
CA GLU A 134 75.71 0.96 -3.60
C GLU A 134 74.81 1.24 -4.84
N ALA A 135 75.36 1.37 -6.06
CA ALA A 135 74.71 1.85 -7.28
C ALA A 135 74.50 0.76 -8.36
N GLY A 136 74.39 1.16 -9.64
CA GLY A 136 74.70 0.28 -10.77
C GLY A 136 73.59 0.03 -11.80
N GLY A 137 73.05 1.08 -12.45
CA GLY A 137 72.00 0.93 -13.48
C GLY A 137 72.48 0.36 -14.83
N ALA A 138 71.52 0.06 -15.71
CA ALA A 138 71.76 -0.27 -17.13
C ALA A 138 70.73 0.42 -18.03
N ASN A 139 71.16 0.84 -19.22
CA ASN A 139 70.36 1.61 -20.19
C ASN A 139 70.62 1.03 -21.59
N GLN A 140 69.56 0.63 -22.33
CA GLN A 140 69.56 0.24 -23.76
C GLN A 140 68.16 -0.34 -24.14
N THR A 141 67.59 -0.25 -25.36
CA THR A 141 67.69 0.69 -26.51
C THR A 141 66.59 0.33 -27.54
N ASN A 142 66.20 1.27 -28.42
CA ASN A 142 65.67 1.05 -29.79
C ASN A 142 64.29 0.35 -29.97
N SER A 143 63.53 0.52 -31.08
CA SER A 143 63.49 1.55 -32.15
C SER A 143 62.31 1.32 -33.14
N ILE A 144 61.62 2.38 -33.60
CA ILE A 144 60.74 2.41 -34.83
C ILE A 144 59.44 1.53 -34.70
N CYS A 145 58.30 1.71 -35.38
CA CYS A 145 57.78 2.62 -36.43
C CYS A 145 56.50 3.37 -35.94
N ASP A 146 55.85 4.35 -36.59
CA ASP A 146 55.68 4.86 -37.99
C ASP A 146 54.34 4.47 -38.70
N ALA A 147 53.80 5.40 -39.51
CA ALA A 147 52.42 5.48 -40.08
C ALA A 147 51.26 5.66 -39.05
N ALA A 148 50.38 6.68 -39.07
CA ALA A 148 49.56 7.32 -40.13
C ALA A 148 48.36 6.44 -40.57
N GLU A 149 47.13 6.94 -40.78
CA GLU A 149 46.61 8.27 -41.15
C GLU A 149 45.71 8.88 -40.05
N SER A 150 45.57 10.20 -39.80
CA SER A 150 45.02 11.31 -40.61
C SER A 150 43.51 11.12 -40.96
N GLN A 151 42.57 12.06 -40.77
CA GLN A 151 42.67 13.54 -40.81
C GLN A 151 41.79 14.30 -39.78
N GLN A 152 42.18 15.57 -39.60
CA GLN A 152 41.43 16.83 -39.37
C GLN A 152 39.88 16.88 -39.53
N SER A 153 39.11 17.92 -39.13
CA SER A 153 39.15 18.91 -38.03
C SER A 153 38.04 19.98 -38.25
N ALA A 154 37.09 20.17 -37.32
CA ALA A 154 36.28 21.41 -37.13
C ALA A 154 35.45 21.26 -35.84
N ARG A 155 35.47 22.14 -34.83
CA ARG A 155 35.09 23.57 -34.74
C ARG A 155 33.60 23.90 -35.00
N VAL A 156 32.92 24.14 -33.87
CA VAL A 156 32.15 25.37 -33.54
C VAL A 156 30.62 25.39 -33.75
N LYS A 157 29.97 25.86 -32.66
CA LYS A 157 28.64 26.50 -32.49
C LYS A 157 27.40 25.66 -32.18
N GLU A 158 26.84 26.01 -31.02
CA GLU A 158 25.42 26.01 -30.69
C GLU A 158 24.63 26.91 -31.67
N GLU A 159 23.34 26.65 -31.87
CA GLU A 159 22.31 27.55 -31.31
C GLU A 159 20.92 26.90 -31.24
N ARG A 160 19.99 27.56 -30.56
CA ARG A 160 18.56 27.21 -30.47
C ARG A 160 17.84 27.55 -31.78
N LEU A 161 16.66 26.96 -32.02
CA LEU A 161 15.39 27.72 -32.00
C LEU A 161 14.14 26.83 -32.09
N SER A 162 12.99 27.48 -31.86
CA SER A 162 11.65 26.90 -31.78
C SER A 162 10.73 27.45 -32.88
N PHE A 163 9.96 26.59 -33.55
CA PHE A 163 8.72 26.94 -34.28
C PHE A 163 7.69 25.83 -33.95
N ILE A 164 6.45 26.08 -33.51
CA ILE A 164 5.32 26.87 -34.05
C ILE A 164 4.41 26.03 -34.96
N VAL A 165 3.09 26.18 -34.75
CA VAL A 165 1.99 25.46 -35.41
C VAL A 165 1.55 26.20 -36.69
N PRO A 166 1.15 25.48 -37.75
CA PRO A 166 0.32 26.01 -38.83
C PRO A 166 -1.15 25.57 -38.72
N ASP A 167 -2.07 26.53 -38.66
CA ASP A 167 -3.45 26.33 -39.11
C ASP A 167 -3.51 26.46 -40.64
N GLY A 168 -4.48 25.83 -41.30
CA GLY A 168 -4.65 25.92 -42.76
C GLY A 168 -6.03 25.45 -43.23
N SER A 169 -6.85 26.38 -43.72
CA SER A 169 -8.23 26.13 -44.17
C SER A 169 -8.37 26.27 -45.69
N CYS A 170 -9.09 25.34 -46.32
CA CYS A 170 -9.71 25.55 -47.63
C CYS A 170 -10.96 24.67 -47.84
N ASN A 171 -11.93 25.18 -48.59
CA ASN A 171 -13.11 24.45 -49.06
C ASN A 171 -12.76 23.67 -50.36
N ASP A 172 -13.56 22.67 -50.75
CA ASP A 172 -14.46 22.85 -51.92
C ASP A 172 -15.60 21.80 -51.98
N ASN A 173 -16.38 21.80 -53.07
CA ASN A 173 -17.79 21.38 -53.18
C ASN A 173 -18.08 20.01 -53.86
N MET A 174 -19.39 19.69 -53.90
CA MET A 174 -20.10 18.64 -54.67
C MET A 174 -19.99 17.18 -54.14
N SER A 175 -21.01 16.31 -54.28
CA SER A 175 -22.19 16.35 -55.16
C SER A 175 -23.52 15.82 -54.52
N ARG A 176 -24.59 15.68 -55.32
CA ARG A 176 -26.02 15.69 -54.91
C ARG A 176 -26.69 14.30 -54.90
N ALA A 177 -27.50 14.01 -53.88
CA ALA A 177 -28.83 13.34 -53.94
C ALA A 177 -29.40 13.14 -52.51
N GLY A 178 -30.72 13.19 -52.22
CA GLY A 178 -31.85 13.62 -53.05
C GLY A 178 -33.24 13.21 -52.47
N GLY A 179 -33.93 14.13 -51.77
CA GLY A 179 -35.30 13.93 -51.24
C GLY A 179 -35.39 13.18 -49.89
N GLY A 180 -36.46 13.35 -49.08
CA GLY A 180 -37.53 14.35 -49.16
C GLY A 180 -38.65 14.20 -48.10
N TRP A 181 -39.00 15.31 -47.45
CA TRP A 181 -40.34 15.71 -46.93
C TRP A 181 -41.32 14.67 -46.32
N SER A 182 -41.54 14.74 -45.00
CA SER A 182 -42.90 14.85 -44.39
C SER A 182 -42.85 15.04 -42.85
N GLU A 183 -43.20 16.25 -42.40
CA GLU A 183 -44.18 16.62 -41.37
C GLU A 183 -44.41 15.80 -40.08
N GLY A 184 -44.66 16.52 -38.98
CA GLY A 184 -45.33 16.03 -37.75
C GLY A 184 -46.79 16.50 -37.67
N PRO A 185 -47.60 15.97 -36.73
CA PRO A 185 -47.85 16.69 -35.46
C PRO A 185 -47.51 15.82 -34.23
N SER A 186 -47.25 16.30 -33.00
CA SER A 186 -47.85 17.37 -32.15
C SER A 186 -49.03 16.91 -31.28
N SER A 187 -49.24 17.60 -30.14
CA SER A 187 -50.27 17.41 -29.09
C SER A 187 -50.17 16.17 -28.18
N SER A 188 -50.85 16.15 -27.02
CA SER A 188 -50.60 16.91 -25.76
C SER A 188 -51.51 16.40 -24.62
N HIS A 189 -51.38 16.98 -23.41
CA HIS A 189 -52.28 16.82 -22.24
C HIS A 189 -52.30 15.44 -21.53
N GLN A 190 -52.92 15.29 -20.34
CA GLN A 190 -52.76 15.99 -19.06
C GLN A 190 -53.59 15.25 -17.97
N SER A 191 -53.60 15.76 -16.72
CA SER A 191 -54.38 15.31 -15.55
C SER A 191 -53.97 13.95 -14.95
N TYR A 192 -53.79 13.74 -13.65
CA TYR A 192 -54.24 14.31 -12.35
C TYR A 192 -55.25 13.38 -11.64
N GLY A 193 -54.83 12.81 -10.51
CA GLY A 193 -55.64 12.02 -9.58
C GLY A 193 -54.97 12.00 -8.20
N VAL A 194 -55.73 12.28 -7.14
CA VAL A 194 -55.28 12.58 -5.77
C VAL A 194 -56.40 12.03 -4.84
N LYS A 195 -56.19 11.28 -3.75
CA LYS A 195 -55.47 11.62 -2.50
C LYS A 195 -55.48 10.41 -1.53
N LYS A 196 -54.49 10.29 -0.63
CA LYS A 196 -54.59 9.64 0.71
C LYS A 196 -54.87 8.10 0.71
N GLU A 197 -54.64 7.31 1.77
CA GLU A 197 -54.21 7.55 3.18
C GLU A 197 -52.95 6.72 3.58
N GLU A 198 -52.46 6.94 4.80
CA GLU A 198 -51.46 6.14 5.53
C GLU A 198 -52.05 5.94 6.95
N PRO A 199 -51.81 4.80 7.65
CA PRO A 199 -50.63 4.79 8.53
C PRO A 199 -49.98 3.41 8.80
N GLU A 200 -48.89 3.49 9.58
CA GLU A 200 -48.25 2.47 10.44
C GLU A 200 -47.30 1.43 9.83
N GLU A 201 -46.26 1.14 10.62
CA GLU A 201 -45.07 0.38 10.26
C GLU A 201 -45.22 -1.10 10.67
N ASP A 202 -44.93 -2.04 9.78
CA ASP A 202 -44.60 -3.42 10.17
C ASP A 202 -43.33 -3.92 9.45
N PHE A 203 -42.62 -4.84 10.10
CA PHE A 203 -41.18 -5.04 9.93
C PHE A 203 -40.86 -6.35 9.18
N THR A 204 -41.31 -6.46 7.93
CA THR A 204 -41.10 -7.65 7.09
C THR A 204 -39.80 -7.62 6.29
N PHE A 205 -39.10 -8.75 6.28
CA PHE A 205 -37.84 -8.95 5.57
C PHE A 205 -38.13 -9.49 4.16
N ASP A 206 -38.40 -8.60 3.21
CA ASP A 206 -38.74 -8.99 1.84
C ASP A 206 -37.55 -9.63 1.10
N GLU A 207 -37.83 -10.73 0.39
CA GLU A 207 -36.83 -11.46 -0.38
C GLU A 207 -36.28 -10.62 -1.54
N PRO A 208 -34.95 -10.70 -1.85
CA PRO A 208 -34.40 -10.05 -3.03
C PRO A 208 -35.04 -10.66 -4.29
N SER A 209 -35.88 -9.86 -4.96
CA SER A 209 -36.72 -10.31 -6.07
C SER A 209 -35.94 -11.14 -7.10
N LEU A 210 -36.39 -12.36 -7.38
CA LEU A 210 -35.75 -13.31 -8.31
C LEU A 210 -35.92 -12.89 -9.78
N LYS A 211 -35.39 -11.72 -10.15
CA LYS A 211 -35.08 -11.36 -11.53
C LYS A 211 -34.07 -12.37 -12.04
N ARG A 212 -34.55 -13.35 -12.82
CA ARG A 212 -33.69 -14.22 -13.62
C ARG A 212 -32.85 -13.33 -14.54
N GLN A 213 -31.59 -13.08 -14.16
CA GLN A 213 -30.61 -12.64 -15.13
C GLN A 213 -30.59 -13.70 -16.23
N LYS A 214 -31.06 -13.33 -17.42
CA LYS A 214 -30.63 -14.01 -18.64
C LYS A 214 -29.12 -13.86 -18.65
N THR A 215 -28.39 -14.97 -18.65
CA THR A 215 -26.96 -14.97 -18.99
C THR A 215 -26.85 -14.65 -20.47
N SER A 216 -26.98 -13.37 -20.81
CA SER A 216 -26.63 -12.85 -22.13
C SER A 216 -25.19 -13.28 -22.43
N SER A 217 -24.93 -13.64 -23.68
CA SER A 217 -23.59 -13.92 -24.18
C SER A 217 -22.63 -12.82 -23.74
N ALA A 218 -21.71 -13.13 -22.83
CA ALA A 218 -20.69 -12.19 -22.41
C ALA A 218 -19.85 -11.79 -23.64
N PRO A 219 -19.49 -10.50 -23.80
CA PRO A 219 -18.69 -10.08 -24.94
C PRO A 219 -17.36 -10.85 -24.95
N GLN A 220 -17.00 -11.39 -26.12
CA GLN A 220 -15.82 -12.23 -26.36
C GLN A 220 -14.54 -11.36 -26.39
N GLY A 221 -14.25 -10.66 -25.30
CA GLY A 221 -13.18 -9.63 -25.23
C GLY A 221 -13.41 -8.40 -26.10
N ARG A 222 -14.50 -8.32 -26.89
CA ARG A 222 -14.70 -7.21 -27.85
C ARG A 222 -15.05 -5.91 -27.11
N PRO A 223 -14.24 -4.83 -27.19
CA PRO A 223 -14.41 -3.62 -26.39
C PRO A 223 -15.66 -2.83 -26.80
N THR A 224 -16.46 -2.43 -25.82
CA THR A 224 -17.77 -1.77 -26.00
C THR A 224 -17.66 -0.54 -26.92
N ARG A 225 -18.64 -0.35 -27.80
CA ARG A 225 -18.76 0.88 -28.60
C ARG A 225 -19.34 2.00 -27.73
N LEU A 226 -18.76 3.19 -27.80
CA LEU A 226 -19.32 4.38 -27.15
C LEU A 226 -20.73 4.65 -27.71
N PRO A 227 -21.78 4.77 -26.86
CA PRO A 227 -23.08 5.20 -27.33
C PRO A 227 -23.03 6.67 -27.75
N THR A 228 -23.70 7.03 -28.84
CA THR A 228 -23.69 8.36 -29.45
C THR A 228 -24.48 9.43 -28.67
N SER A 229 -24.98 9.10 -27.49
CA SER A 229 -25.65 10.02 -26.56
C SER A 229 -25.06 9.86 -25.16
N GLY A 230 -24.74 10.98 -24.51
CA GLY A 230 -24.05 11.07 -23.20
C GLY A 230 -24.86 10.62 -21.97
N ARG A 231 -25.57 9.50 -22.06
CA ARG A 231 -26.24 8.80 -20.95
C ARG A 231 -25.98 7.29 -21.09
N ALA A 232 -24.70 6.92 -21.05
CA ALA A 232 -24.26 5.53 -21.24
C ALA A 232 -24.58 4.61 -20.05
N PHE A 233 -24.61 5.15 -18.83
CA PHE A 233 -24.76 4.40 -17.59
C PHE A 233 -26.09 4.76 -16.90
N GLY A 234 -27.00 3.78 -16.81
CA GLY A 234 -28.33 3.93 -16.22
C GLY A 234 -28.37 3.94 -14.69
N GLU A 235 -27.44 4.63 -14.05
CA GLU A 235 -27.48 4.96 -12.62
C GLU A 235 -27.54 6.48 -12.48
N ASP A 236 -28.73 7.02 -12.22
CA ASP A 236 -28.91 8.44 -11.88
C ASP A 236 -28.30 8.72 -10.50
N LEU A 237 -26.97 8.92 -10.47
CA LEU A 237 -26.24 9.42 -9.31
C LEU A 237 -26.75 10.81 -8.85
N ASN A 238 -27.57 11.46 -9.67
CA ASN A 238 -28.24 12.73 -9.39
C ASN A 238 -27.25 13.88 -9.10
N MET A 239 -26.03 13.76 -9.63
CA MET A 239 -24.96 14.75 -9.64
C MET A 239 -24.94 15.50 -10.98
N ASN A 240 -24.30 16.67 -11.03
CA ASN A 240 -24.28 17.53 -12.21
C ASN A 240 -23.04 17.33 -13.10
N TRP A 241 -22.39 16.17 -12.98
CA TRP A 241 -21.22 15.77 -13.77
C TRP A 241 -21.39 14.32 -14.24
N ASP A 242 -20.78 13.96 -15.38
CA ASP A 242 -20.73 12.57 -15.83
C ASP A 242 -19.68 11.76 -15.06
N LEU A 243 -20.03 10.50 -14.76
CA LEU A 243 -19.20 9.56 -14.00
C LEU A 243 -17.93 9.17 -14.76
N ILE A 244 -18.04 8.87 -16.05
CA ILE A 244 -16.96 8.33 -16.88
C ILE A 244 -15.99 9.45 -17.28
N GLN A 245 -16.50 10.64 -17.56
CA GLN A 245 -15.70 11.85 -17.74
C GLN A 245 -14.94 12.20 -16.45
N LEU A 246 -15.59 12.23 -15.28
CA LEU A 246 -14.90 12.51 -14.02
C LEU A 246 -13.85 11.45 -13.68
N LEU A 247 -14.15 10.17 -13.93
CA LEU A 247 -13.19 9.07 -13.74
C LEU A 247 -11.98 9.23 -14.66
N SER A 248 -12.20 9.54 -15.93
CA SER A 248 -11.16 9.81 -16.93
C SER A 248 -10.28 11.01 -16.54
N GLU A 249 -10.88 12.15 -16.19
CA GLU A 249 -10.17 13.35 -15.71
C GLU A 249 -9.33 13.09 -14.45
N ARG A 250 -9.80 12.23 -13.53
CA ARG A 250 -9.09 11.90 -12.28
C ARG A 250 -8.01 10.82 -12.41
N THR A 251 -8.06 9.99 -13.45
CA THR A 251 -7.12 8.86 -13.64
C THR A 251 -6.13 9.09 -14.79
N GLY A 252 -6.45 9.95 -15.75
CA GLY A 252 -5.71 10.08 -17.01
C GLY A 252 -5.99 8.95 -18.01
N VAL A 253 -6.93 8.05 -17.71
CA VAL A 253 -7.30 6.91 -18.58
C VAL A 253 -8.41 7.33 -19.55
N GLU A 254 -8.38 6.79 -20.78
CA GLU A 254 -9.37 7.10 -21.83
C GLU A 254 -10.81 6.78 -21.37
N GLN A 255 -11.77 7.66 -21.68
CA GLN A 255 -13.18 7.48 -21.33
C GLN A 255 -13.75 6.11 -21.74
N ARG A 256 -13.39 5.57 -22.91
CA ARG A 256 -13.84 4.24 -23.36
C ARG A 256 -13.29 3.11 -22.49
N VAL A 257 -12.04 3.22 -22.03
CA VAL A 257 -11.40 2.26 -21.14
C VAL A 257 -12.00 2.36 -19.74
N CYS A 258 -12.24 3.58 -19.24
CA CYS A 258 -13.00 3.84 -18.01
C CYS A 258 -14.42 3.23 -18.06
N LEU A 259 -15.12 3.34 -19.20
CA LEU A 259 -16.43 2.73 -19.43
C LEU A 259 -16.37 1.19 -19.34
N ASN A 260 -15.42 0.57 -20.06
CA ASN A 260 -15.21 -0.87 -20.06
C ASN A 260 -14.87 -1.40 -18.65
N ILE A 261 -13.94 -0.76 -17.94
CA ILE A 261 -13.55 -1.14 -16.56
C ILE A 261 -14.75 -1.01 -15.61
N SER A 262 -15.51 0.08 -15.70
CA SER A 262 -16.70 0.29 -14.88
C SER A 262 -17.81 -0.75 -15.15
N GLN A 263 -17.96 -1.18 -16.41
CA GLN A 263 -18.86 -2.28 -16.77
C GLN A 263 -18.36 -3.61 -16.20
N LEU A 264 -17.08 -3.93 -16.37
CA LEU A 264 -16.47 -5.17 -15.89
C LEU A 264 -16.60 -5.33 -14.37
N PHE A 265 -16.44 -4.25 -13.60
CA PHE A 265 -16.68 -4.29 -12.14
C PHE A 265 -18.17 -4.42 -11.79
N ARG A 266 -19.10 -3.76 -12.50
CA ARG A 266 -20.56 -3.97 -12.29
C ARG A 266 -20.98 -5.41 -12.62
N GLU A 267 -20.28 -6.08 -13.54
CA GLU A 267 -20.45 -7.50 -13.88
C GLU A 267 -19.77 -8.46 -12.88
N GLU A 268 -19.29 -7.99 -11.72
CA GLU A 268 -18.56 -8.77 -10.70
C GLU A 268 -17.28 -9.46 -11.23
N ASN A 269 -16.59 -8.86 -12.20
CA ASN A 269 -15.27 -9.35 -12.61
C ASN A 269 -14.18 -8.87 -11.63
N THR A 270 -13.30 -9.79 -11.27
CA THR A 270 -12.15 -9.57 -10.37
C THR A 270 -10.94 -9.06 -11.16
N ILE A 271 -10.04 -8.28 -10.51
CA ILE A 271 -8.86 -7.72 -11.19
C ILE A 271 -8.02 -8.80 -11.90
N PRO A 272 -7.68 -9.97 -11.30
CA PRO A 272 -6.89 -10.98 -11.99
C PRO A 272 -7.61 -11.55 -13.22
N PHE A 273 -8.94 -11.73 -13.15
CA PHE A 273 -9.73 -12.19 -14.29
C PHE A 273 -9.76 -11.14 -15.42
N ILE A 274 -9.96 -9.86 -15.07
CA ILE A 274 -9.95 -8.74 -16.01
C ILE A 274 -8.59 -8.65 -16.73
N VAL A 275 -7.49 -8.62 -15.98
CA VAL A 275 -6.13 -8.43 -16.52
C VAL A 275 -5.66 -9.62 -17.35
N ARG A 276 -6.08 -10.86 -17.03
CA ARG A 276 -5.71 -12.05 -17.82
C ARG A 276 -6.64 -12.31 -19.02
N TYR A 277 -7.95 -12.13 -18.88
CA TYR A 277 -8.93 -12.61 -19.88
C TYR A 277 -9.75 -11.49 -20.55
N ARG A 278 -9.60 -10.22 -20.15
CA ARG A 278 -10.28 -9.05 -20.76
C ARG A 278 -9.27 -7.92 -21.02
N LYS A 279 -8.04 -8.32 -21.40
CA LYS A 279 -6.84 -7.47 -21.49
C LYS A 279 -6.97 -6.38 -22.55
N GLU A 280 -7.61 -6.69 -23.67
CA GLU A 280 -7.92 -5.72 -24.73
C GLU A 280 -9.02 -4.72 -24.32
N MET A 281 -10.03 -5.15 -23.55
CA MET A 281 -11.07 -4.24 -23.03
C MET A 281 -10.51 -3.15 -22.12
N ILE A 282 -9.38 -3.42 -21.44
CA ILE A 282 -8.69 -2.48 -20.54
C ILE A 282 -7.48 -1.78 -21.21
N ASN A 283 -7.32 -1.84 -22.53
CA ASN A 283 -6.16 -1.30 -23.24
C ASN A 283 -4.81 -1.80 -22.66
N HIS A 284 -4.74 -3.09 -22.37
CA HIS A 284 -3.59 -3.82 -21.82
C HIS A 284 -3.00 -3.28 -20.51
N MET A 285 -3.79 -2.52 -19.72
CA MET A 285 -3.42 -2.05 -18.38
C MET A 285 -3.04 -3.21 -17.44
N ASP A 286 -2.09 -2.97 -16.54
CA ASP A 286 -1.73 -3.92 -15.49
C ASP A 286 -2.71 -3.88 -14.30
N ALA A 287 -2.53 -4.81 -13.36
CA ALA A 287 -3.39 -4.94 -12.20
C ALA A 287 -3.30 -3.77 -11.22
N ASP A 288 -2.17 -3.06 -11.14
CA ASP A 288 -2.03 -1.88 -10.28
C ASP A 288 -2.80 -0.69 -10.89
N ALA A 289 -2.70 -0.50 -12.21
CA ALA A 289 -3.42 0.53 -12.95
C ALA A 289 -4.95 0.29 -12.97
N VAL A 290 -5.40 -0.96 -13.11
CA VAL A 290 -6.83 -1.31 -12.99
C VAL A 290 -7.35 -1.09 -11.56
N ARG A 291 -6.53 -1.41 -10.54
CA ARG A 291 -6.87 -1.16 -9.12
C ARG A 291 -6.96 0.34 -8.81
N ASP A 292 -6.10 1.16 -9.42
CA ASP A 292 -6.17 2.62 -9.34
C ASP A 292 -7.48 3.19 -9.90
N VAL A 293 -7.93 2.70 -11.07
CA VAL A 293 -9.24 3.09 -11.63
C VAL A 293 -10.38 2.63 -10.72
N GLN A 294 -10.31 1.43 -10.12
CA GLN A 294 -11.30 0.95 -9.16
C GLN A 294 -11.42 1.88 -7.95
N LEU A 295 -10.30 2.26 -7.33
CA LEU A 295 -10.29 3.12 -6.14
C LEU A 295 -10.88 4.50 -6.44
N VAL A 296 -10.53 5.11 -7.58
CA VAL A 296 -11.11 6.41 -7.99
C VAL A 296 -12.61 6.30 -8.30
N LEU A 297 -13.05 5.19 -8.89
CA LEU A 297 -14.47 4.91 -9.14
C LEU A 297 -15.25 4.74 -7.82
N GLU A 298 -14.72 3.99 -6.86
CA GLU A 298 -15.30 3.82 -5.51
C GLU A 298 -15.37 5.16 -4.75
N GLU A 299 -14.34 6.01 -4.82
CA GLU A 299 -14.37 7.36 -4.26
C GLU A 299 -15.48 8.23 -4.87
N ILE A 300 -15.71 8.15 -6.19
CA ILE A 300 -16.75 8.94 -6.86
C ILE A 300 -18.16 8.46 -6.46
N TYR A 301 -18.39 7.14 -6.36
CA TYR A 301 -19.64 6.60 -5.81
C TYR A 301 -19.84 6.98 -4.33
N ALA A 302 -18.78 6.94 -3.52
CA ALA A 302 -18.83 7.35 -2.12
C ALA A 302 -19.16 8.85 -1.97
N LEU A 303 -18.62 9.69 -2.85
CA LEU A 303 -18.95 11.12 -2.94
C LEU A 303 -20.44 11.31 -3.25
N ALA A 304 -20.95 10.72 -4.34
CA ALA A 304 -22.36 10.86 -4.75
C ALA A 304 -23.32 10.39 -3.64
N LYS A 305 -23.07 9.23 -3.03
CA LYS A 305 -23.84 8.68 -1.91
C LYS A 305 -23.82 9.59 -0.68
N LYS A 306 -22.68 10.21 -0.37
CA LYS A 306 -22.54 11.19 0.71
C LYS A 306 -23.32 12.48 0.40
N THR A 307 -23.25 12.99 -0.84
CA THR A 307 -24.04 14.14 -1.30
C THR A 307 -25.54 13.89 -1.18
N GLN A 308 -26.01 12.72 -1.63
CA GLN A 308 -27.42 12.33 -1.51
C GLN A 308 -27.88 12.27 -0.04
N THR A 309 -27.07 11.65 0.83
CA THR A 309 -27.35 11.54 2.28
C THR A 309 -27.41 12.91 2.96
N ILE A 310 -26.50 13.82 2.62
CA ILE A 310 -26.49 15.21 3.12
C ILE A 310 -27.74 15.95 2.62
N SER A 311 -28.07 15.84 1.33
CA SER A 311 -29.23 16.51 0.73
C SER A 311 -30.55 16.03 1.36
N GLN A 312 -30.71 14.73 1.59
CA GLN A 312 -31.86 14.17 2.33
C GLN A 312 -31.94 14.70 3.77
N THR A 313 -30.80 14.84 4.45
CA THR A 313 -30.74 15.39 5.82
C THR A 313 -31.17 16.85 5.86
N LEU A 314 -30.62 17.68 4.96
CA LEU A 314 -30.95 19.11 4.85
C LEU A 314 -32.42 19.34 4.45
N LYS A 315 -32.99 18.43 3.63
CA LYS A 315 -34.41 18.44 3.25
C LYS A 315 -35.31 18.13 4.45
N LYS A 316 -34.96 17.12 5.26
CA LYS A 316 -35.67 16.79 6.51
C LYS A 316 -35.56 17.90 7.57
N GLU A 317 -34.46 18.65 7.57
CA GLU A 317 -34.24 19.79 8.47
C GLU A 317 -34.85 21.11 7.95
N GLY A 318 -35.48 21.12 6.77
CA GLY A 318 -36.13 22.30 6.20
C GLY A 318 -35.17 23.41 5.75
N VAL A 319 -33.89 23.08 5.54
CA VAL A 319 -32.82 24.06 5.24
C VAL A 319 -32.22 23.92 3.84
N LEU A 320 -32.69 22.96 3.04
CA LEU A 320 -32.25 22.77 1.66
C LEU A 320 -32.93 23.79 0.71
N THR A 321 -32.17 24.79 0.26
CA THR A 321 -32.58 25.66 -0.86
C THR A 321 -32.15 25.05 -2.20
N ALA A 322 -32.78 25.47 -3.30
CA ALA A 322 -32.39 25.02 -4.65
C ALA A 322 -30.93 25.37 -4.98
N GLU A 323 -30.45 26.55 -4.56
CA GLU A 323 -29.04 26.94 -4.67
C GLU A 323 -28.09 25.99 -3.92
N LEU A 324 -28.46 25.61 -2.69
CA LEU A 324 -27.67 24.70 -1.87
C LEU A 324 -27.67 23.28 -2.45
N GLU A 325 -28.82 22.82 -2.95
CA GLU A 325 -28.92 21.53 -3.63
C GLU A 325 -28.04 21.50 -4.90
N GLN A 326 -28.07 22.56 -5.71
CA GLN A 326 -27.22 22.68 -6.91
C GLN A 326 -25.73 22.75 -6.55
N ALA A 327 -25.35 23.49 -5.50
CA ALA A 327 -23.98 23.55 -5.01
C ALA A 327 -23.47 22.17 -4.53
N LEU A 328 -24.31 21.41 -3.82
CA LEU A 328 -24.00 20.05 -3.37
C LEU A 328 -23.82 19.08 -4.54
N ARG A 329 -24.72 19.13 -5.54
CA ARG A 329 -24.66 18.32 -6.78
C ARG A 329 -23.48 18.67 -7.70
N ASN A 330 -22.93 19.89 -7.57
CA ASN A 330 -21.74 20.35 -8.31
C ASN A 330 -20.41 19.91 -7.68
N CYS A 331 -20.38 19.47 -6.41
CA CYS A 331 -19.13 19.06 -5.76
C CYS A 331 -18.48 17.87 -6.49
N ARG A 332 -17.19 17.98 -6.85
CA ARG A 332 -16.41 16.92 -7.52
C ARG A 332 -15.44 16.22 -6.58
N THR A 333 -15.29 16.73 -5.35
CA THR A 333 -14.43 16.18 -4.29
C THR A 333 -15.10 16.17 -2.92
N ALA A 334 -14.60 15.34 -2.01
CA ALA A 334 -15.08 15.27 -0.63
C ALA A 334 -14.77 16.55 0.18
N ASP A 335 -13.65 17.23 -0.10
CA ASP A 335 -13.28 18.52 0.52
C ASP A 335 -14.25 19.65 0.17
N GLU A 336 -14.69 19.72 -1.10
CA GLU A 336 -15.70 20.69 -1.56
C GLU A 336 -17.05 20.43 -0.89
N LEU A 337 -17.49 19.17 -0.85
CA LEU A 337 -18.73 18.77 -0.19
C LEU A 337 -18.71 19.11 1.31
N ASP A 338 -17.58 18.87 1.99
CA ASP A 338 -17.42 19.21 3.40
C ASP A 338 -17.34 20.73 3.64
N HIS A 339 -16.82 21.51 2.68
CA HIS A 339 -16.83 22.98 2.73
C HIS A 339 -18.26 23.54 2.58
N VAL A 340 -19.01 23.09 1.57
CA VAL A 340 -20.41 23.50 1.33
C VAL A 340 -21.31 23.10 2.51
N TYR A 341 -21.10 21.91 3.08
CA TYR A 341 -21.91 21.40 4.20
C TYR A 341 -21.50 21.93 5.59
N ALA A 342 -20.28 22.45 5.79
CA ALA A 342 -19.80 22.91 7.11
C ALA A 342 -20.74 23.87 7.88
N PRO A 343 -21.43 24.85 7.25
CA PRO A 343 -22.39 25.73 7.94
C PRO A 343 -23.68 25.04 8.44
N TYR A 344 -23.89 23.77 8.09
CA TYR A 344 -25.10 22.99 8.39
C TYR A 344 -24.83 21.76 9.27
N LYS A 345 -23.56 21.49 9.63
CA LYS A 345 -23.23 20.39 10.56
C LYS A 345 -23.82 20.66 11.95
N LYS A 346 -24.41 19.64 12.57
CA LYS A 346 -25.04 19.74 13.90
C LYS A 346 -24.05 20.24 14.95
N GLY A 347 -24.48 21.19 15.78
CA GLY A 347 -23.64 21.87 16.77
C GLY A 347 -22.76 23.00 16.20
N SER A 348 -22.73 23.21 14.87
CA SER A 348 -22.08 24.38 14.27
C SER A 348 -22.87 25.65 14.63
N LYS A 349 -22.17 26.72 15.03
CA LYS A 349 -22.80 28.04 15.20
C LYS A 349 -23.20 28.57 13.82
N LEU A 350 -24.38 29.18 13.72
CA LEU A 350 -24.84 29.86 12.50
C LEU A 350 -23.72 30.76 11.94
N SER A 351 -23.36 30.57 10.67
CA SER A 351 -22.31 31.36 10.02
C SER A 351 -22.67 32.85 10.06
N LYS A 352 -21.66 33.74 10.01
CA LYS A 352 -21.88 35.19 9.97
C LYS A 352 -22.83 35.57 8.83
N ALA A 353 -22.58 35.05 7.63
CA ALA A 353 -23.44 35.17 6.46
C ALA A 353 -24.89 34.72 6.71
N ARG A 354 -25.10 33.55 7.32
CA ARG A 354 -26.45 33.01 7.55
C ARG A 354 -27.23 33.84 8.57
N ARG A 355 -26.58 34.41 9.58
CA ARG A 355 -27.18 35.41 10.49
C ARG A 355 -27.56 36.69 9.74
N ALA A 356 -26.67 37.23 8.90
CA ALA A 356 -26.98 38.40 8.08
C ALA A 356 -28.14 38.16 7.08
N LYS A 357 -28.22 36.97 6.47
CA LYS A 357 -29.38 36.56 5.65
C LYS A 357 -30.67 36.52 6.47
N GLN A 358 -30.64 35.98 7.70
CA GLN A 358 -31.79 35.99 8.62
C GLN A 358 -32.24 37.39 9.05
N LEU A 359 -31.33 38.39 9.03
CA LEU A 359 -31.65 39.80 9.25
C LEU A 359 -32.19 40.53 7.99
N GLY A 360 -32.30 39.84 6.85
CA GLY A 360 -32.84 40.38 5.60
C GLY A 360 -31.83 41.15 4.74
N LEU A 361 -30.53 41.06 5.04
CA LEU A 361 -29.47 41.80 4.33
C LEU A 361 -29.08 41.21 2.96
N GLU A 362 -29.72 40.12 2.55
CA GLU A 362 -29.45 39.45 1.28
C GLU A 362 -29.80 40.31 0.06
N SER A 363 -30.91 41.05 0.11
CA SER A 363 -31.29 41.99 -0.95
C SER A 363 -30.29 43.13 -1.09
N ALA A 364 -29.75 43.66 0.02
CA ALA A 364 -28.70 44.67 0.00
C ALA A 364 -27.39 44.14 -0.63
N ALA A 365 -26.99 42.90 -0.30
CA ALA A 365 -25.81 42.25 -0.89
C ALA A 365 -25.97 42.01 -2.41
N GLN A 366 -27.15 41.59 -2.86
CA GLN A 366 -27.44 41.44 -4.29
C GLN A 366 -27.51 42.80 -5.00
N ALA A 367 -28.13 43.81 -4.40
CA ALA A 367 -28.19 45.18 -4.94
C ALA A 367 -26.80 45.82 -5.09
N LEU A 368 -25.86 45.54 -4.19
CA LEU A 368 -24.48 46.01 -4.29
C LEU A 368 -23.80 45.50 -5.58
N LEU A 369 -24.12 44.28 -6.01
CA LEU A 369 -23.56 43.68 -7.23
C LEU A 369 -24.32 44.05 -8.50
N GLN A 370 -25.66 44.15 -8.46
CA GLN A 370 -26.49 44.36 -9.66
C GLN A 370 -26.85 45.83 -9.91
N SER A 371 -27.05 46.65 -8.88
CA SER A 371 -27.59 48.02 -8.98
C SER A 371 -27.01 48.99 -7.92
N PRO A 372 -25.68 49.05 -7.74
CA PRO A 372 -25.04 49.77 -6.61
C PRO A 372 -25.36 51.27 -6.53
N HIS A 373 -25.75 51.89 -7.65
CA HIS A 373 -26.11 53.30 -7.75
C HIS A 373 -27.44 53.65 -7.06
N THR A 374 -28.30 52.65 -6.78
CA THR A 374 -29.57 52.81 -6.04
C THR A 374 -29.51 52.37 -4.58
N LEU A 375 -28.40 51.79 -4.13
CA LEU A 375 -28.29 51.20 -2.79
C LEU A 375 -27.95 52.26 -1.73
N ASP A 376 -28.88 52.48 -0.79
CA ASP A 376 -28.61 53.15 0.48
C ASP A 376 -28.79 52.18 1.66
N LEU A 377 -27.69 51.78 2.29
CA LEU A 377 -27.67 50.86 3.42
C LEU A 377 -28.42 51.41 4.65
N ARG A 378 -28.65 52.73 4.75
CA ARG A 378 -29.43 53.34 5.84
C ARG A 378 -30.85 52.81 5.91
N ALA A 379 -31.44 52.40 4.78
CA ALA A 379 -32.80 51.83 4.72
C ALA A 379 -32.93 50.47 5.44
N TRP A 380 -31.83 49.81 5.79
CA TRP A 380 -31.83 48.55 6.55
C TRP A 380 -31.53 48.74 8.05
N VAL A 381 -31.21 49.95 8.51
CA VAL A 381 -30.88 50.24 9.91
C VAL A 381 -32.13 50.17 10.79
N LYS A 382 -32.07 49.39 11.87
CA LYS A 382 -33.12 49.20 12.86
C LYS A 382 -32.54 49.37 14.26
N PRO A 383 -32.55 50.58 14.83
CA PRO A 383 -31.99 50.86 16.15
C PRO A 383 -32.53 49.90 17.22
N GLY A 384 -31.63 49.31 18.02
CA GLY A 384 -31.99 48.34 19.06
C GLY A 384 -32.10 46.89 18.57
N THR A 385 -31.89 46.61 17.28
CA THR A 385 -31.75 45.23 16.76
C THR A 385 -30.27 44.88 16.60
N GLU A 386 -29.78 43.85 17.29
CA GLU A 386 -28.37 43.41 17.19
C GLU A 386 -28.04 42.97 15.75
N GLY A 387 -27.03 43.60 15.14
CA GLY A 387 -26.63 43.35 13.75
C GLY A 387 -27.35 44.21 12.71
N LEU A 388 -28.23 45.12 13.12
CA LEU A 388 -28.88 46.15 12.28
C LEU A 388 -28.90 47.54 12.95
N SER A 389 -28.30 47.72 14.13
CA SER A 389 -28.46 48.95 14.92
C SER A 389 -27.72 50.16 14.36
N THR A 390 -26.70 49.95 13.54
CA THR A 390 -25.95 51.01 12.85
C THR A 390 -25.67 50.66 11.38
N VAL A 391 -25.23 51.65 10.60
CA VAL A 391 -24.84 51.43 9.19
C VAL A 391 -23.62 50.50 9.09
N GLU A 392 -22.72 50.53 10.09
CA GLU A 392 -21.54 49.67 10.19
C GLU A 392 -21.91 48.21 10.47
N GLU A 393 -22.94 47.96 11.30
CA GLU A 393 -23.47 46.60 11.50
C GLU A 393 -24.11 46.05 10.22
N VAL A 394 -24.97 46.85 9.56
CA VAL A 394 -25.59 46.51 8.26
C VAL A 394 -24.52 46.23 7.20
N SER A 395 -23.51 47.10 7.10
CA SER A 395 -22.35 46.99 6.21
C SER A 395 -21.56 45.71 6.45
N THR A 396 -21.27 45.39 7.73
CA THR A 396 -20.61 44.14 8.13
C THR A 396 -21.47 42.91 7.80
N GLY A 397 -22.80 43.01 7.91
CA GLY A 397 -23.70 41.94 7.51
C GLY A 397 -23.65 41.68 5.99
N VAL A 398 -23.66 42.74 5.18
CA VAL A 398 -23.53 42.65 3.71
C VAL A 398 -22.15 42.10 3.31
N GLU A 399 -21.05 42.61 3.91
CA GLU A 399 -19.69 42.09 3.73
C GLU A 399 -19.65 40.57 3.94
N GLN A 400 -20.26 40.09 5.03
CA GLN A 400 -20.22 38.69 5.42
C GLN A 400 -21.07 37.78 4.53
N ILE A 401 -22.14 38.30 3.90
CA ILE A 401 -22.88 37.58 2.85
C ILE A 401 -22.01 37.47 1.59
N LEU A 402 -21.46 38.59 1.12
CA LEU A 402 -20.60 38.62 -0.07
C LEU A 402 -19.39 37.68 0.08
N ALA A 403 -18.72 37.69 1.23
CA ALA A 403 -17.58 36.82 1.51
C ALA A 403 -17.92 35.31 1.44
N ASP A 404 -19.14 34.93 1.83
CA ASP A 404 -19.65 33.55 1.79
C ASP A 404 -20.11 33.13 0.38
N MET A 405 -20.56 34.09 -0.45
CA MET A 405 -20.82 33.89 -1.89
C MET A 405 -19.51 33.72 -2.67
N ILE A 406 -18.54 34.62 -2.47
CA ILE A 406 -17.22 34.60 -3.12
C ILE A 406 -16.50 33.27 -2.86
N ALA A 407 -16.49 32.80 -1.61
CA ALA A 407 -15.77 31.57 -1.24
C ALA A 407 -16.37 30.26 -1.81
N LYS A 408 -17.59 30.29 -2.36
CA LYS A 408 -18.31 29.10 -2.86
C LYS A 408 -18.51 29.08 -4.38
N ASP A 409 -18.16 30.17 -5.07
CA ASP A 409 -18.30 30.26 -6.51
C ASP A 409 -17.27 29.40 -7.26
N GLY A 410 -17.72 28.68 -8.29
CA GLY A 410 -16.91 27.72 -9.04
C GLY A 410 -15.78 28.37 -9.82
N GLU A 411 -16.01 29.54 -10.43
CA GLU A 411 -14.95 30.28 -11.13
C GLU A 411 -13.91 30.82 -10.14
N THR A 412 -14.36 31.39 -9.01
CA THR A 412 -13.50 31.90 -7.94
C THR A 412 -12.62 30.80 -7.34
N LEU A 413 -13.19 29.62 -7.06
CA LEU A 413 -12.46 28.45 -6.59
C LEU A 413 -11.48 27.90 -7.65
N THR A 414 -11.83 27.96 -8.93
CA THR A 414 -10.94 27.54 -10.03
C THR A 414 -9.78 28.52 -10.21
N HIS A 415 -10.05 29.83 -10.17
CA HIS A 415 -9.03 30.86 -10.33
C HIS A 415 -8.02 30.86 -9.17
N ILE A 416 -8.47 30.77 -7.92
CA ILE A 416 -7.54 30.74 -6.78
C ILE A 416 -6.66 29.48 -6.77
N ARG A 417 -7.18 28.32 -7.22
CA ARG A 417 -6.37 27.10 -7.42
C ARG A 417 -5.28 27.34 -8.47
N SER A 418 -5.63 27.92 -9.63
CA SER A 418 -4.67 28.28 -10.68
C SER A 418 -3.59 29.25 -10.19
N LEU A 419 -3.95 30.28 -9.41
CA LEU A 419 -2.97 31.17 -8.79
C LEU A 419 -2.05 30.45 -7.80
N CYS A 420 -2.57 29.49 -7.02
CA CYS A 420 -1.75 28.72 -6.08
C CYS A 420 -0.79 27.75 -6.81
N ASP A 421 -1.24 27.04 -7.84
CA ASP A 421 -0.42 26.08 -8.58
C ASP A 421 0.71 26.76 -9.39
N ASN A 422 0.49 28.01 -9.83
CA ASN A 422 1.51 28.88 -10.40
C ASN A 422 2.40 29.59 -9.34
N SER A 423 2.34 29.19 -8.07
CA SER A 423 3.07 29.83 -6.97
C SER A 423 3.89 28.84 -6.12
N MET A 424 4.94 29.34 -5.48
CA MET A 424 5.77 28.55 -4.56
C MET A 424 5.10 28.43 -3.18
N VAL A 425 4.08 27.58 -3.08
CA VAL A 425 3.46 27.20 -1.81
C VAL A 425 4.41 26.34 -0.99
N MET A 426 4.60 26.68 0.29
CA MET A 426 5.60 26.05 1.16
C MET A 426 4.94 25.29 2.31
N LEU A 427 5.40 24.05 2.56
CA LEU A 427 5.20 23.37 3.83
C LEU A 427 6.32 23.80 4.79
N GLN A 428 5.96 24.16 6.03
CA GLN A 428 6.89 24.37 7.13
C GLN A 428 6.53 23.45 8.30
N SER A 429 7.53 22.82 8.89
CA SER A 429 7.45 22.02 10.10
C SER A 429 8.39 22.61 11.15
N SER A 430 7.90 22.79 12.38
CA SER A 430 8.72 23.19 13.52
C SER A 430 8.37 22.46 14.81
N VAL A 431 9.26 22.50 15.82
CA VAL A 431 9.02 21.87 17.13
C VAL A 431 7.76 22.46 17.80
N SER A 432 6.89 21.58 18.27
CA SER A 432 5.63 21.96 18.91
C SER A 432 5.85 22.66 20.26
N LYS A 433 4.95 23.60 20.58
CA LYS A 433 4.89 24.27 21.89
C LYS A 433 4.59 23.31 23.05
N THR A 434 4.18 22.07 22.77
CA THR A 434 4.04 20.98 23.74
C THR A 434 5.38 20.31 24.02
N ALA A 435 6.11 19.86 22.99
CA ALA A 435 7.40 19.19 23.16
C ALA A 435 8.44 20.10 23.85
N LEU A 436 8.51 21.39 23.48
CA LEU A 436 9.39 22.37 24.15
C LEU A 436 9.09 22.52 25.65
N LYS A 437 7.81 22.41 26.06
CA LYS A 437 7.39 22.48 27.47
C LYS A 437 7.56 21.16 28.22
N GLU A 438 7.75 20.05 27.52
CA GLU A 438 8.04 18.74 28.09
C GLU A 438 9.56 18.56 28.29
N GLN A 439 10.39 19.02 27.34
CA GLN A 439 11.85 19.14 27.54
C GLN A 439 12.22 20.02 28.73
N GLN A 440 11.51 21.14 28.94
CA GLN A 440 11.72 22.05 30.08
C GLN A 440 11.16 21.52 31.42
N LYS A 441 10.75 20.24 31.50
CA LYS A 441 10.15 19.61 32.70
C LYS A 441 10.83 18.30 33.04
N GLU A 442 12.05 18.39 33.53
CA GLU A 442 12.69 17.30 34.28
C GLU A 442 11.78 16.89 35.47
N GLY A 443 11.48 15.59 35.61
CA GLY A 443 10.77 15.06 36.77
C GLY A 443 9.25 14.88 36.66
N HIS A 444 8.71 14.46 35.51
CA HIS A 444 7.35 13.87 35.43
C HIS A 444 7.35 12.49 34.76
N GLN A 445 6.45 11.60 35.21
CA GLN A 445 6.46 10.15 34.94
C GLN A 445 5.93 9.73 33.55
N GLY A 446 6.36 10.41 32.49
CA GLY A 446 6.20 9.92 31.10
C GLY A 446 7.56 9.55 30.52
N LYS A 447 7.64 8.51 29.65
CA LYS A 447 8.83 8.35 28.80
C LYS A 447 9.01 9.67 28.01
N PRO A 448 10.18 10.33 28.05
CA PRO A 448 10.38 11.59 27.33
C PRO A 448 10.19 11.34 25.83
N LYS A 449 9.62 12.32 25.13
CA LYS A 449 9.48 12.21 23.67
C LYS A 449 10.85 12.34 23.02
N ASP A 450 11.26 11.28 22.33
CA ASP A 450 12.39 11.22 21.41
C ASP A 450 12.19 12.25 20.28
N ILE A 451 12.74 13.46 20.48
CA ILE A 451 12.71 14.58 19.54
C ILE A 451 13.84 14.44 18.51
N ASP A 452 14.95 13.80 18.88
CA ASP A 452 16.13 13.67 18.02
C ASP A 452 15.87 12.75 16.81
N LYS A 453 15.00 11.73 16.97
CA LYS A 453 14.43 10.96 15.85
C LYS A 453 13.72 11.83 14.80
N PHE A 454 13.27 13.02 15.17
CA PHE A 454 12.63 14.00 14.27
C PHE A 454 13.50 15.23 13.99
N HIS A 455 14.77 15.26 14.40
CA HIS A 455 15.70 16.40 14.24
C HIS A 455 15.69 17.01 12.82
N LEU A 456 15.70 16.16 11.78
CA LEU A 456 15.65 16.57 10.36
C LEU A 456 14.38 17.34 9.94
N TYR A 457 13.37 17.39 10.82
CA TYR A 457 12.06 18.00 10.61
C TYR A 457 11.71 19.06 11.68
N CYS A 458 12.63 19.36 12.60
CA CYS A 458 12.44 20.30 13.71
C CYS A 458 12.51 21.79 13.29
N ASP A 459 13.17 22.10 12.18
CA ASP A 459 12.99 23.32 11.39
C ASP A 459 13.16 22.98 9.90
N PHE A 460 12.06 22.54 9.27
CA PHE A 460 12.07 22.05 7.89
C PHE A 460 11.09 22.82 7.03
N THR A 461 11.57 23.37 5.93
CA THR A 461 10.78 24.17 4.97
C THR A 461 11.00 23.65 3.55
N CYS A 462 9.92 23.31 2.84
CA CYS A 462 9.99 22.74 1.48
C CYS A 462 8.79 23.17 0.61
N ASN A 463 8.97 23.29 -0.71
CA ASN A 463 7.86 23.52 -1.64
C ASN A 463 6.97 22.27 -1.72
N VAL A 464 5.65 22.42 -1.63
CA VAL A 464 4.67 21.32 -1.67
C VAL A 464 4.72 20.49 -2.97
N GLN A 465 5.25 21.04 -4.07
CA GLN A 465 5.49 20.35 -5.33
C GLN A 465 6.79 19.52 -5.35
N ARG A 466 7.69 19.71 -4.36
CA ARG A 466 9.03 19.09 -4.30
C ARG A 466 9.27 18.20 -3.08
N ILE A 467 8.44 18.32 -2.04
CA ILE A 467 8.51 17.47 -0.85
C ILE A 467 8.33 15.99 -1.23
N GLN A 468 9.13 15.11 -0.62
CA GLN A 468 9.08 13.68 -0.91
C GLN A 468 8.00 12.98 -0.05
N HIS A 469 7.43 11.90 -0.57
CA HIS A 469 6.40 11.11 0.11
C HIS A 469 6.82 10.65 1.51
N HIS A 470 8.05 10.13 1.66
CA HIS A 470 8.57 9.70 2.97
C HIS A 470 8.78 10.85 3.96
N GLN A 471 9.11 12.06 3.48
CA GLN A 471 9.19 13.26 4.34
C GLN A 471 7.80 13.65 4.84
N THR A 472 6.78 13.54 4.00
CA THR A 472 5.38 13.80 4.38
C THR A 472 4.92 12.83 5.47
N LEU A 473 5.20 11.53 5.35
CA LEU A 473 4.86 10.54 6.39
C LEU A 473 5.63 10.78 7.69
N ALA A 474 6.94 11.08 7.63
CA ALA A 474 7.74 11.39 8.82
C ALA A 474 7.24 12.64 9.56
N ILE A 475 6.89 13.69 8.81
CA ILE A 475 6.32 14.94 9.34
C ILE A 475 4.93 14.68 9.95
N ASN A 476 4.06 13.94 9.27
CA ASN A 476 2.75 13.54 9.79
C ASN A 476 2.87 12.73 11.09
N ARG A 477 3.82 11.78 11.16
CA ARG A 477 4.11 11.00 12.36
C ARG A 477 4.58 11.88 13.52
N GLY A 478 5.48 12.83 13.27
CA GLY A 478 5.95 13.78 14.28
C GLY A 478 4.85 14.73 14.78
N GLU A 479 3.92 15.14 13.91
CA GLU A 479 2.74 15.94 14.28
C GLU A 479 1.75 15.10 15.12
N ASN A 480 1.45 13.85 14.72
CA ASN A 480 0.59 12.93 15.46
C ASN A 480 1.13 12.60 16.86
N LEU A 481 2.45 12.45 17.01
CA LEU A 481 3.12 12.27 18.31
C LEU A 481 3.19 13.55 19.17
N LYS A 482 2.69 14.68 18.65
CA LYS A 482 2.75 16.01 19.30
C LYS A 482 4.20 16.42 19.61
N ILE A 483 5.09 16.11 18.67
CA ILE A 483 6.50 16.53 18.63
C ILE A 483 6.62 17.75 17.73
N LEU A 484 6.11 17.67 16.50
CA LEU A 484 6.13 18.72 15.48
C LEU A 484 4.81 19.51 15.40
N THR A 485 4.81 20.59 14.63
CA THR A 485 3.62 21.37 14.25
C THR A 485 3.81 21.88 12.83
N VAL A 486 2.84 21.62 11.96
CA VAL A 486 2.97 21.79 10.51
C VAL A 486 2.07 22.92 10.00
N LYS A 487 2.58 23.69 9.04
CA LYS A 487 1.85 24.77 8.36
C LYS A 487 2.04 24.70 6.86
N VAL A 488 1.00 25.11 6.12
CA VAL A 488 1.09 25.42 4.68
C VAL A 488 1.05 26.94 4.55
N ASN A 489 2.12 27.52 4.02
CA ASN A 489 2.25 28.95 3.74
C ASN A 489 2.02 29.23 2.26
N ILE A 490 1.05 30.09 1.94
CA ILE A 490 0.70 30.51 0.58
C ILE A 490 1.16 31.97 0.42
N PRO A 491 1.99 32.30 -0.60
CA PRO A 491 2.58 33.64 -0.71
C PRO A 491 1.54 34.77 -0.80
N ASP A 492 1.79 35.91 -0.14
CA ASP A 492 0.88 37.08 -0.15
C ASP A 492 0.58 37.63 -1.56
N ARG A 493 1.45 37.37 -2.54
CA ARG A 493 1.14 37.67 -3.95
C ARG A 493 -0.13 36.97 -4.42
N VAL A 494 -0.38 35.72 -4.03
CA VAL A 494 -1.59 34.97 -4.37
C VAL A 494 -2.82 35.68 -3.84
N LYS A 495 -2.78 36.17 -2.59
CA LYS A 495 -3.84 37.02 -2.00
C LYS A 495 -4.07 38.29 -2.83
N SER A 496 -3.01 39.03 -3.14
CA SER A 496 -3.10 40.31 -3.86
C SER A 496 -3.63 40.13 -5.29
N ASP A 497 -3.15 39.15 -6.03
CA ASP A 497 -3.61 38.85 -7.40
C ASP A 497 -5.05 38.31 -7.37
N PHE A 498 -5.42 37.45 -6.42
CA PHE A 498 -6.79 36.97 -6.20
C PHE A 498 -7.77 38.11 -5.89
N CYS A 499 -7.43 39.00 -4.95
CA CYS A 499 -8.31 40.11 -4.57
C CYS A 499 -8.51 41.07 -5.73
N ARG A 500 -7.44 41.36 -6.48
CA ARG A 500 -7.46 42.20 -7.68
C ARG A 500 -8.33 41.59 -8.80
N TRP A 501 -8.26 40.28 -9.04
CA TRP A 501 -9.13 39.62 -10.01
C TRP A 501 -10.61 39.61 -9.58
N CYS A 502 -10.90 39.32 -8.30
CA CYS A 502 -12.27 39.30 -7.79
C CYS A 502 -12.96 40.66 -7.99
N VAL A 503 -12.35 41.74 -7.52
CA VAL A 503 -12.95 43.10 -7.53
C VAL A 503 -13.11 43.66 -8.95
N ASN A 504 -12.18 43.36 -9.88
CA ASN A 504 -12.18 43.96 -11.22
C ASN A 504 -12.82 43.09 -12.31
N VAL A 505 -12.96 41.78 -12.08
CA VAL A 505 -13.46 40.82 -13.07
C VAL A 505 -14.70 40.09 -12.55
N ARG A 506 -14.54 39.12 -11.64
CA ARG A 506 -15.59 38.13 -11.30
C ARG A 506 -16.76 38.70 -10.47
N TRP A 507 -16.46 39.61 -9.56
CA TRP A 507 -17.37 40.20 -8.57
C TRP A 507 -17.53 41.72 -8.75
N ARG A 508 -17.12 42.26 -9.91
CA ARG A 508 -17.26 43.66 -10.24
C ARG A 508 -18.75 44.05 -10.31
N PRO A 509 -19.19 45.13 -9.62
CA PRO A 509 -20.57 45.60 -9.69
C PRO A 509 -20.99 46.04 -11.10
N LYS A 510 -22.25 45.78 -11.47
CA LYS A 510 -22.85 46.16 -12.77
C LYS A 510 -23.27 47.64 -12.82
N GLY A 511 -22.34 48.53 -12.52
CA GLY A 511 -22.56 49.98 -12.58
C GLY A 511 -21.58 50.75 -11.71
N TYR A 512 -21.77 52.07 -11.63
CA TYR A 512 -21.00 52.90 -10.71
C TYR A 512 -21.40 52.59 -9.25
N ALA A 513 -20.41 52.23 -8.44
CA ALA A 513 -20.54 52.05 -7.01
C ALA A 513 -19.76 53.14 -6.28
N ARG A 514 -20.37 53.73 -5.23
CA ARG A 514 -19.69 54.70 -4.36
C ARG A 514 -18.52 54.04 -3.63
N GLU A 515 -17.52 54.83 -3.26
CA GLU A 515 -16.30 54.33 -2.62
C GLU A 515 -16.58 53.57 -1.30
N GLU A 516 -17.63 53.96 -0.57
CA GLU A 516 -18.15 53.25 0.60
C GLU A 516 -18.58 51.81 0.28
N LEU A 517 -19.34 51.61 -0.81
CA LEU A 517 -19.79 50.29 -1.27
C LEU A 517 -18.65 49.47 -1.88
N MET A 518 -17.71 50.12 -2.57
CA MET A 518 -16.49 49.48 -3.06
C MET A 518 -15.57 49.03 -1.92
N LYS A 519 -15.53 49.76 -0.80
CA LYS A 519 -14.84 49.32 0.41
C LYS A 519 -15.44 48.01 0.95
N ILE A 520 -16.76 47.92 1.09
CA ILE A 520 -17.47 46.70 1.53
C ILE A 520 -17.11 45.50 0.63
N LEU A 521 -17.08 45.69 -0.69
CA LEU A 521 -16.69 44.63 -1.62
C LEU A 521 -15.23 44.19 -1.43
N ARG A 522 -14.29 45.13 -1.27
CA ARG A 522 -12.87 44.81 -1.04
C ARG A 522 -12.64 44.09 0.29
N ASP A 523 -13.31 44.54 1.35
CA ASP A 523 -13.23 43.93 2.68
C ASP A 523 -13.82 42.50 2.67
N ALA A 524 -14.96 42.31 1.98
CA ALA A 524 -15.58 40.99 1.79
C ALA A 524 -14.70 40.03 0.99
N VAL A 525 -14.03 40.51 -0.06
CA VAL A 525 -13.06 39.72 -0.84
C VAL A 525 -11.86 39.33 0.05
N GLU A 526 -11.33 40.23 0.87
CA GLU A 526 -10.20 39.93 1.76
C GLU A 526 -10.59 38.97 2.91
N ASP A 527 -11.78 39.10 3.50
CA ASP A 527 -12.30 38.15 4.49
C ASP A 527 -12.60 36.78 3.86
N SER A 528 -13.14 36.72 2.65
CA SER A 528 -13.32 35.46 1.91
C SER A 528 -12.01 34.69 1.75
N TYR A 529 -10.93 35.40 1.40
CA TYR A 529 -9.59 34.83 1.31
C TYR A 529 -9.09 34.35 2.67
N LYS A 530 -9.02 35.24 3.68
CA LYS A 530 -8.42 34.94 4.98
C LYS A 530 -9.17 33.87 5.78
N ARG A 531 -10.51 33.95 5.81
CA ARG A 531 -11.35 33.20 6.75
C ARG A 531 -11.92 31.92 6.17
N LEU A 532 -12.11 31.85 4.85
CA LEU A 532 -12.79 30.72 4.19
C LEU A 532 -11.86 29.96 3.23
N LEU A 533 -11.21 30.66 2.29
CA LEU A 533 -10.43 30.02 1.24
C LEU A 533 -9.04 29.58 1.72
N LEU A 534 -8.29 30.40 2.45
CA LEU A 534 -6.97 30.02 2.97
C LEU A 534 -7.05 28.76 3.88
N PRO A 535 -7.98 28.65 4.86
CA PRO A 535 -8.16 27.42 5.63
C PRO A 535 -8.70 26.22 4.83
N LEU A 536 -9.33 26.44 3.67
CA LEU A 536 -9.69 25.36 2.75
C LEU A 536 -8.44 24.86 2.00
N LEU A 537 -7.67 25.78 1.40
CA LEU A 537 -6.45 25.47 0.64
C LEU A 537 -5.38 24.81 1.50
N SER A 538 -5.07 25.35 2.69
CA SER A 538 -4.09 24.75 3.60
C SER A 538 -4.45 23.32 4.01
N ARG A 539 -5.75 23.02 4.21
CA ARG A 539 -6.22 21.65 4.47
C ARG A 539 -6.10 20.79 3.23
N SER A 540 -6.58 21.24 2.08
CA SER A 540 -6.54 20.46 0.85
C SER A 540 -5.10 20.13 0.40
N TYR A 541 -4.13 21.02 0.63
CA TYR A 541 -2.70 20.70 0.45
C TYR A 541 -2.22 19.61 1.44
N ARG A 542 -2.57 19.67 2.73
CA ARG A 542 -2.21 18.61 3.70
C ARG A 542 -2.87 17.27 3.33
N THR A 543 -4.14 17.27 2.89
CA THR A 543 -4.86 16.09 2.39
C THR A 543 -4.18 15.52 1.15
N LYS A 544 -3.96 16.33 0.11
CA LYS A 544 -3.35 15.92 -1.17
C LYS A 544 -1.94 15.34 -0.97
N LEU A 545 -1.12 15.97 -0.14
CA LEU A 545 0.21 15.46 0.21
C LEU A 545 0.13 14.11 0.95
N THR A 546 -0.77 13.99 1.93
CA THR A 546 -0.91 12.78 2.74
C THR A 546 -1.42 11.61 1.89
N VAL A 547 -2.50 11.80 1.11
CA VAL A 547 -3.04 10.78 0.21
C VAL A 547 -2.01 10.33 -0.83
N SER A 548 -1.25 11.27 -1.41
CA SER A 548 -0.15 10.95 -2.34
C SER A 548 0.95 10.12 -1.67
N ALA A 549 1.32 10.45 -0.44
CA ALA A 549 2.37 9.78 0.32
C ALA A 549 1.97 8.38 0.81
N GLU A 550 0.72 8.22 1.26
CA GLU A 550 0.15 6.92 1.58
C GLU A 550 0.04 6.04 0.34
N LYS A 551 -0.42 6.59 -0.81
CA LYS A 551 -0.53 5.83 -2.07
C LYS A 551 0.82 5.30 -2.55
N GLU A 552 1.86 6.13 -2.69
CA GLU A 552 3.17 5.65 -3.16
C GLU A 552 3.80 4.65 -2.17
N SER A 553 3.60 4.83 -0.86
CA SER A 553 4.06 3.86 0.15
C SER A 553 3.31 2.53 0.08
N ILE A 554 1.98 2.55 -0.12
CA ILE A 554 1.18 1.34 -0.31
C ILE A 554 1.56 0.62 -1.61
N ALA A 555 1.78 1.34 -2.71
CA ALA A 555 2.29 0.77 -3.96
C ALA A 555 3.67 0.13 -3.79
N MET A 556 4.56 0.75 -3.01
CA MET A 556 5.86 0.19 -2.63
C MET A 556 5.71 -1.10 -1.79
N PHE A 557 4.83 -1.11 -0.78
CA PHE A 557 4.56 -2.31 0.01
C PHE A 557 3.97 -3.46 -0.84
N VAL A 558 3.07 -3.14 -1.77
CA VAL A 558 2.48 -4.09 -2.74
C VAL A 558 3.56 -4.73 -3.61
N ARG A 559 4.50 -3.93 -4.15
CA ARG A 559 5.65 -4.44 -4.94
C ARG A 559 6.57 -5.33 -4.10
N ASN A 560 6.94 -4.86 -2.91
CA ASN A 560 7.79 -5.60 -1.97
C ASN A 560 7.16 -6.96 -1.58
N LEU A 561 5.84 -7.01 -1.35
CA LEU A 561 5.11 -8.25 -1.07
C LEU A 561 5.01 -9.14 -2.31
N ARG A 562 4.70 -8.58 -3.49
CA ARG A 562 4.63 -9.33 -4.76
C ARG A 562 5.93 -10.11 -5.01
N GLN A 563 7.08 -9.48 -4.82
CA GLN A 563 8.38 -10.11 -5.02
C GLN A 563 8.58 -11.27 -4.03
N ARG A 564 8.31 -11.05 -2.72
CA ARG A 564 8.39 -12.11 -1.69
C ARG A 564 7.44 -13.31 -1.95
N LEU A 565 6.26 -13.07 -2.51
CA LEU A 565 5.29 -14.14 -2.84
C LEU A 565 5.65 -14.91 -4.12
N LEU A 566 6.36 -14.29 -5.07
CA LEU A 566 6.69 -14.88 -6.36
C LEU A 566 8.11 -15.45 -6.45
N VAL A 567 8.85 -15.52 -5.32
CA VAL A 567 10.11 -16.26 -5.21
C VAL A 567 9.94 -17.71 -5.71
N CYS A 568 10.94 -18.20 -6.43
CA CYS A 568 10.96 -19.50 -7.08
C CYS A 568 11.01 -20.65 -6.05
N PRO A 569 10.06 -21.62 -6.08
CA PRO A 569 9.92 -22.67 -5.07
C PRO A 569 10.98 -23.78 -5.20
N VAL A 570 11.67 -24.12 -4.10
CA VAL A 570 12.67 -25.20 -4.06
C VAL A 570 11.99 -26.55 -3.78
N ARG A 571 11.30 -27.07 -4.80
CA ARG A 571 10.57 -28.35 -4.75
C ARG A 571 11.52 -29.56 -4.75
N GLY A 572 11.03 -30.70 -4.25
CA GLY A 572 11.70 -32.00 -4.40
C GLY A 572 12.89 -32.25 -3.47
N ARG A 573 13.19 -31.37 -2.51
CA ARG A 573 14.33 -31.51 -1.58
C ARG A 573 13.88 -31.73 -0.14
N VAL A 574 14.63 -32.56 0.58
CA VAL A 574 14.63 -32.58 2.05
C VAL A 574 15.31 -31.29 2.53
N ILE A 575 14.66 -30.58 3.45
CA ILE A 575 15.14 -29.28 3.97
C ILE A 575 15.18 -29.29 5.49
N MET A 576 16.27 -28.82 6.09
CA MET A 576 16.34 -28.48 7.51
C MET A 576 16.09 -26.97 7.68
N GLY A 577 14.89 -26.62 8.17
CA GLY A 577 14.60 -25.27 8.66
C GLY A 577 15.22 -25.04 10.03
N VAL A 578 15.85 -23.88 10.22
CA VAL A 578 16.55 -23.47 11.44
C VAL A 578 16.04 -22.10 11.86
N ASP A 579 15.40 -22.04 13.02
CA ASP A 579 14.98 -20.81 13.71
C ASP A 579 16.07 -20.42 14.73
N PRO A 580 16.91 -19.41 14.49
CA PRO A 580 18.07 -19.14 15.33
C PRO A 580 17.73 -18.70 16.76
N GLY A 581 18.71 -18.79 17.67
CA GLY A 581 18.57 -18.19 18.98
C GLY A 581 19.72 -18.51 19.94
N PHE A 582 20.03 -17.55 20.81
CA PHE A 582 21.05 -17.69 21.86
C PHE A 582 20.52 -18.53 23.05
N ARG A 583 19.94 -17.87 24.06
CA ARG A 583 19.59 -18.48 25.36
C ARG A 583 18.54 -19.60 25.27
N HIS A 584 17.68 -19.55 24.25
CA HIS A 584 16.60 -20.53 24.02
C HIS A 584 16.95 -21.56 22.93
N GLY A 585 18.23 -21.61 22.51
CA GLY A 585 18.70 -22.47 21.43
C GLY A 585 18.16 -22.10 20.05
N CYS A 586 18.73 -22.75 19.03
CA CYS A 586 18.18 -22.76 17.67
C CYS A 586 17.18 -23.92 17.55
N LYS A 587 16.00 -23.69 16.97
CA LYS A 587 15.00 -24.74 16.77
C LYS A 587 15.10 -25.30 15.36
N LEU A 588 14.94 -26.60 15.24
CA LEU A 588 15.12 -27.35 14.00
C LEU A 588 13.80 -27.99 13.56
N ALA A 589 13.59 -28.01 12.25
CA ALA A 589 12.58 -28.85 11.60
C ALA A 589 13.16 -29.46 10.32
N VAL A 590 13.22 -30.79 10.24
CA VAL A 590 13.56 -31.51 9.00
C VAL A 590 12.26 -31.83 8.27
N LEU A 591 12.18 -31.41 7.01
CA LEU A 591 11.00 -31.49 6.17
C LEU A 591 11.24 -32.42 4.97
N SER A 592 10.23 -33.23 4.63
CA SER A 592 10.24 -34.07 3.43
C SER A 592 10.18 -33.24 2.13
N PRO A 593 10.44 -33.85 0.95
CA PRO A 593 10.20 -33.22 -0.35
C PRO A 593 8.75 -32.76 -0.59
N THR A 594 7.80 -33.23 0.24
CA THR A 594 6.35 -32.92 0.24
C THR A 594 5.92 -32.07 1.45
N SER A 595 6.87 -31.40 2.13
CA SER A 595 6.62 -30.51 3.29
C SER A 595 6.00 -31.17 4.54
N GLN A 596 6.04 -32.51 4.61
CA GLN A 596 5.74 -33.27 5.82
C GLN A 596 6.89 -33.10 6.84
N ILE A 597 6.58 -33.13 8.14
CA ILE A 597 7.56 -32.98 9.20
C ILE A 597 8.17 -34.36 9.50
N LEU A 598 9.48 -34.51 9.29
CA LEU A 598 10.21 -35.76 9.55
C LEU A 598 10.84 -35.78 10.95
N TYR A 599 11.27 -34.63 11.45
CA TYR A 599 11.92 -34.49 12.75
C TYR A 599 11.92 -33.03 13.24
N THR A 600 11.87 -32.80 14.55
CA THR A 600 11.98 -31.47 15.17
C THR A 600 12.80 -31.52 16.46
N ASP A 601 13.58 -30.48 16.75
CA ASP A 601 14.54 -30.48 17.87
C ASP A 601 14.88 -29.06 18.33
N VAL A 602 15.59 -28.94 19.46
CA VAL A 602 16.25 -27.70 19.90
C VAL A 602 17.74 -28.01 20.14
N VAL A 603 18.61 -27.19 19.55
CA VAL A 603 20.08 -27.37 19.60
C VAL A 603 20.76 -26.10 20.08
N TYR A 604 21.82 -26.26 20.89
CA TYR A 604 22.54 -25.16 21.52
C TYR A 604 23.91 -24.96 20.87
N LEU A 605 23.88 -24.44 19.63
CA LEU A 605 25.08 -24.22 18.80
C LEU A 605 26.04 -23.19 19.43
N HIS A 606 25.49 -22.22 20.16
CA HIS A 606 26.19 -21.04 20.68
C HIS A 606 26.66 -21.26 22.11
N GLY A 607 27.77 -21.99 22.28
CA GLY A 607 28.39 -22.21 23.59
C GLY A 607 29.42 -23.35 23.59
N SER A 608 29.85 -23.75 24.79
CA SER A 608 30.85 -24.80 25.00
C SER A 608 30.42 -26.21 24.55
N GLY A 609 29.14 -26.41 24.22
CA GLY A 609 28.59 -27.67 23.71
C GLY A 609 28.68 -27.87 22.18
N GLY A 610 29.13 -26.86 21.42
CA GLY A 610 28.97 -26.80 19.96
C GLY A 610 29.37 -28.05 19.18
N ASN A 611 30.49 -28.70 19.53
CA ASN A 611 30.95 -29.93 18.86
C ASN A 611 29.94 -31.10 19.00
N ARG A 612 29.32 -31.26 20.17
CA ARG A 612 28.33 -32.32 20.41
C ARG A 612 27.06 -32.09 19.59
N GLU A 613 26.64 -30.83 19.46
CA GLU A 613 25.50 -30.47 18.62
C GLU A 613 25.84 -30.59 17.12
N ALA A 614 27.10 -30.35 16.72
CA ALA A 614 27.57 -30.63 15.36
C ALA A 614 27.47 -32.13 15.02
N ASP A 615 27.96 -33.02 15.90
CA ASP A 615 27.81 -34.48 15.72
C ASP A 615 26.33 -34.89 15.65
N LYS A 616 25.48 -34.35 16.53
CA LYS A 616 24.02 -34.57 16.52
C LYS A 616 23.40 -34.14 15.18
N LEU A 617 23.74 -32.95 14.68
CA LEU A 617 23.32 -32.45 13.37
C LEU A 617 23.78 -33.37 12.23
N ARG A 618 25.03 -33.83 12.23
CA ARG A 618 25.56 -34.73 11.20
C ARG A 618 24.78 -36.05 11.13
N HIS A 619 24.50 -36.67 12.29
CA HIS A 619 23.69 -37.89 12.34
C HIS A 619 22.27 -37.68 11.80
N LEU A 620 21.62 -36.56 12.17
CA LEU A 620 20.29 -36.21 11.68
C LEU A 620 20.26 -35.94 10.16
N MET A 621 21.24 -35.18 9.65
CA MET A 621 21.32 -34.84 8.23
C MET A 621 21.58 -36.08 7.36
N ILE A 622 22.48 -36.98 7.78
CA ILE A 622 22.73 -38.25 7.10
C ILE A 622 21.47 -39.15 7.16
N ARG A 623 20.84 -39.30 8.34
CA ARG A 623 19.63 -40.13 8.51
C ARG A 623 18.48 -39.75 7.57
N TYR A 624 18.29 -38.47 7.29
CA TYR A 624 17.22 -37.98 6.42
C TYR A 624 17.70 -37.56 5.02
N SER A 625 18.96 -37.83 4.65
CA SER A 625 19.58 -37.37 3.38
C SER A 625 19.43 -35.86 3.12
N CYS A 626 19.49 -35.05 4.19
CA CYS A 626 19.23 -33.61 4.14
C CYS A 626 20.47 -32.83 3.69
N ASN A 627 20.50 -32.42 2.42
CA ASN A 627 21.60 -31.63 1.82
C ASN A 627 21.37 -30.11 1.87
N THR A 628 20.20 -29.66 2.30
CA THR A 628 19.78 -28.24 2.22
C THR A 628 19.38 -27.71 3.60
N VAL A 629 20.07 -26.67 4.08
CA VAL A 629 19.77 -25.96 5.33
C VAL A 629 19.15 -24.59 5.00
N VAL A 630 18.18 -24.16 5.80
CA VAL A 630 17.47 -22.87 5.65
C VAL A 630 17.46 -22.16 6.99
N ILE A 631 18.09 -21.00 7.08
CA ILE A 631 18.30 -20.25 8.33
C ILE A 631 17.40 -19.00 8.32
N GLY A 632 16.64 -18.77 9.41
CA GLY A 632 15.88 -17.53 9.62
C GLY A 632 16.78 -16.31 9.83
N ASN A 633 16.41 -15.14 9.31
CA ASN A 633 17.27 -13.96 9.28
C ASN A 633 17.34 -13.10 10.58
N GLY A 634 16.91 -13.62 11.72
CA GLY A 634 16.79 -12.86 12.97
C GLY A 634 17.91 -13.06 14.00
N THR A 635 17.53 -13.08 15.27
CA THR A 635 18.47 -13.06 16.42
C THR A 635 19.32 -14.32 16.48
N ALA A 636 20.64 -14.17 16.47
CA ALA A 636 21.65 -15.24 16.32
C ALA A 636 21.77 -15.85 14.90
N CYS A 637 21.19 -15.24 13.86
CA CYS A 637 21.33 -15.70 12.48
C CYS A 637 22.80 -15.76 12.04
N ARG A 638 23.59 -14.72 12.31
CA ARG A 638 24.99 -14.60 11.85
C ARG A 638 25.89 -15.66 12.47
N GLU A 639 25.71 -15.91 13.77
CA GLU A 639 26.44 -16.91 14.53
C GLU A 639 26.05 -18.32 14.06
N THR A 640 24.78 -18.52 13.71
CA THR A 640 24.27 -19.77 13.13
C THR A 640 24.78 -19.99 11.70
N GLU A 641 24.81 -18.94 10.87
CA GLU A 641 25.42 -18.92 9.54
C GLU A 641 26.91 -19.30 9.62
N ALA A 642 27.67 -18.65 10.51
CA ALA A 642 29.09 -18.93 10.70
C ALA A 642 29.35 -20.38 11.15
N PHE A 643 28.53 -20.92 12.07
CA PHE A 643 28.62 -22.32 12.52
C PHE A 643 28.40 -23.32 11.38
N PHE A 644 27.33 -23.15 10.59
CA PHE A 644 27.09 -24.03 9.43
C PHE A 644 28.14 -23.85 8.33
N ALA A 645 28.57 -22.62 8.04
CA ALA A 645 29.58 -22.32 7.03
C ALA A 645 30.94 -22.96 7.36
N ASP A 646 31.36 -22.95 8.62
CA ASP A 646 32.58 -23.61 9.09
C ASP A 646 32.51 -25.14 8.90
N LEU A 647 31.43 -25.78 9.36
CA LEU A 647 31.23 -27.23 9.21
C LEU A 647 31.15 -27.66 7.73
N ILE A 648 30.50 -26.88 6.87
CA ILE A 648 30.44 -27.11 5.42
C ILE A 648 31.83 -26.98 4.78
N SER A 649 32.58 -25.93 5.14
CA SER A 649 33.94 -25.70 4.65
C SER A 649 34.90 -26.82 5.05
N ARG A 650 34.78 -27.33 6.28
CA ARG A 650 35.54 -28.49 6.80
C ARG A 650 35.06 -29.85 6.28
N ARG A 651 34.08 -29.90 5.37
CA ARG A 651 33.47 -31.12 4.81
C ARG A 651 32.85 -32.06 5.87
N PHE A 652 32.47 -31.52 7.03
CA PHE A 652 32.04 -32.28 8.20
C PHE A 652 30.84 -33.21 7.92
N PHE A 653 29.95 -32.82 7.01
CA PHE A 653 28.73 -33.56 6.67
C PHE A 653 28.91 -34.69 5.64
N GLN A 654 30.15 -35.04 5.25
CA GLN A 654 30.39 -36.13 4.30
C GLN A 654 29.68 -37.44 4.71
N PRO A 655 29.04 -38.15 3.76
CA PRO A 655 29.14 -37.97 2.29
C PRO A 655 28.23 -36.90 1.66
N LEU A 656 27.45 -36.13 2.43
CA LEU A 656 26.53 -35.12 1.88
C LEU A 656 27.26 -33.84 1.43
N ASP A 657 26.97 -33.36 0.21
CA ASP A 657 27.36 -32.02 -0.25
C ASP A 657 26.33 -30.99 0.24
N VAL A 658 26.53 -30.52 1.47
CA VAL A 658 25.60 -29.61 2.16
C VAL A 658 25.76 -28.17 1.68
N SER A 659 24.62 -27.49 1.50
CA SER A 659 24.54 -26.04 1.28
C SER A 659 23.48 -25.41 2.18
N TYR A 660 23.61 -24.11 2.45
CA TYR A 660 22.65 -23.36 3.27
C TYR A 660 22.16 -22.11 2.54
N CYS A 661 20.95 -21.63 2.87
CA CYS A 661 20.49 -20.30 2.48
C CYS A 661 19.87 -19.58 3.68
N ILE A 662 19.78 -18.26 3.59
CA ILE A 662 19.04 -17.42 4.57
C ILE A 662 17.69 -17.06 3.96
N THR A 663 16.64 -17.10 4.78
CA THR A 663 15.28 -16.67 4.41
C THR A 663 14.71 -15.71 5.45
N SER A 664 13.74 -14.88 5.06
CA SER A 664 13.13 -13.96 6.02
C SER A 664 12.26 -14.72 7.01
N GLU A 665 12.48 -14.52 8.31
CA GLU A 665 11.64 -15.08 9.38
C GLU A 665 10.43 -14.20 9.72
N ALA A 666 10.27 -13.04 9.05
CA ALA A 666 9.23 -12.07 9.36
C ALA A 666 7.83 -12.73 9.46
N GLY A 667 7.18 -12.54 10.60
CA GLY A 667 5.87 -13.14 10.91
C GLY A 667 5.87 -14.64 11.25
N ALA A 668 7.01 -15.34 11.32
CA ALA A 668 7.05 -16.77 11.68
C ALA A 668 6.62 -17.02 13.14
N SER A 669 6.98 -16.12 14.06
CA SER A 669 6.50 -16.09 15.45
C SER A 669 5.00 -15.80 15.58
N ILE A 670 4.45 -14.99 14.66
CA ILE A 670 3.01 -14.69 14.59
C ILE A 670 2.24 -15.87 13.98
N TYR A 671 2.85 -16.56 13.00
CA TYR A 671 2.33 -17.80 12.44
C TYR A 671 2.28 -18.92 13.48
N SER A 672 3.35 -19.16 14.25
CA SER A 672 3.40 -20.33 15.14
C SER A 672 2.32 -20.37 16.24
N VAL A 673 1.83 -19.19 16.66
CA VAL A 673 0.71 -19.05 17.61
C VAL A 673 -0.66 -18.86 16.95
N SER A 674 -0.73 -18.87 15.61
CA SER A 674 -1.97 -18.69 14.85
C SER A 674 -2.91 -19.90 14.93
N THR A 675 -4.21 -19.65 14.69
CA THR A 675 -5.23 -20.69 14.51
C THR A 675 -4.89 -21.66 13.38
N GLU A 676 -4.35 -21.15 12.28
CA GLU A 676 -3.89 -21.95 11.14
C GLU A 676 -2.75 -22.90 11.52
N ALA A 677 -1.73 -22.43 12.25
CA ALA A 677 -0.62 -23.30 12.68
C ALA A 677 -1.03 -24.31 13.75
N VAL A 678 -1.98 -23.97 14.64
CA VAL A 678 -2.59 -24.93 15.58
C VAL A 678 -3.41 -25.98 14.84
N LYS A 679 -4.10 -25.63 13.75
CA LYS A 679 -4.82 -26.58 12.89
C LYS A 679 -3.89 -27.50 12.10
N GLU A 680 -2.75 -26.99 11.62
CA GLU A 680 -1.76 -27.79 10.88
C GLU A 680 -0.85 -28.66 11.78
N MET A 681 -0.55 -28.20 13.00
CA MET A 681 0.47 -28.80 13.87
C MET A 681 0.05 -28.75 15.36
N PRO A 682 -1.07 -29.40 15.75
CA PRO A 682 -1.65 -29.26 17.08
C PRO A 682 -0.68 -29.65 18.20
N ASP A 683 -0.04 -30.81 18.11
CA ASP A 683 0.82 -31.38 19.15
C ASP A 683 2.26 -30.82 19.18
N LEU A 684 2.60 -29.94 18.24
CA LEU A 684 3.94 -29.35 18.15
C LEU A 684 4.04 -28.04 18.94
N ASP A 685 5.12 -27.87 19.72
CA ASP A 685 5.37 -26.63 20.48
C ASP A 685 5.50 -25.39 19.56
N PRO A 686 4.95 -24.22 19.93
CA PRO A 686 5.04 -23.01 19.11
C PRO A 686 6.45 -22.58 18.70
N ASN A 687 7.49 -22.85 19.50
CA ASN A 687 8.88 -22.53 19.16
C ASN A 687 9.47 -23.48 18.11
N LEU A 688 8.86 -24.65 17.87
CA LEU A 688 9.26 -25.57 16.80
C LEU A 688 8.50 -25.29 15.49
N ARG A 689 7.26 -24.77 15.58
CA ARG A 689 6.44 -24.39 14.41
C ARG A 689 7.05 -23.25 13.59
N SER A 690 7.83 -22.35 14.19
CA SER A 690 8.59 -21.30 13.48
C SER A 690 9.65 -21.90 12.55
N ALA A 691 10.43 -22.88 13.04
CA ALA A 691 11.41 -23.60 12.23
C ALA A 691 10.76 -24.37 11.06
N VAL A 692 9.59 -24.97 11.27
CA VAL A 692 8.78 -25.57 10.19
C VAL A 692 8.41 -24.54 9.14
N SER A 693 7.93 -23.34 9.55
CA SER A 693 7.59 -22.26 8.61
C SER A 693 8.81 -21.76 7.83
N ILE A 694 9.95 -21.58 8.50
CA ILE A 694 11.23 -21.17 7.88
C ILE A 694 11.64 -22.14 6.78
N GLY A 695 11.59 -23.46 7.01
CA GLY A 695 11.85 -24.46 5.97
C GLY A 695 10.83 -24.43 4.82
N ARG A 696 9.52 -24.37 5.15
CA ARG A 696 8.44 -24.35 4.14
C ARG A 696 8.46 -23.10 3.24
N ARG A 697 8.87 -21.95 3.76
CA ARG A 697 9.06 -20.70 2.98
C ARG A 697 10.02 -20.86 1.81
N VAL A 698 10.97 -21.80 1.87
CA VAL A 698 11.89 -22.08 0.75
C VAL A 698 11.35 -23.18 -0.16
N GLN A 699 10.56 -24.14 0.36
CA GLN A 699 9.92 -25.18 -0.46
C GLN A 699 8.83 -24.62 -1.39
N ASP A 700 7.92 -23.79 -0.87
CA ASP A 700 7.04 -22.95 -1.70
C ASP A 700 6.67 -21.63 -0.96
N PRO A 701 7.32 -20.50 -1.29
CA PRO A 701 7.13 -19.21 -0.63
C PRO A 701 5.67 -18.74 -0.62
N LEU A 702 4.95 -18.96 -1.72
CA LEU A 702 3.56 -18.56 -1.88
C LEU A 702 2.64 -19.36 -0.96
N ALA A 703 2.81 -20.68 -0.90
CA ALA A 703 1.94 -21.56 -0.12
C ALA A 703 2.07 -21.36 1.40
N GLU A 704 3.25 -20.94 1.89
CA GLU A 704 3.50 -20.70 3.30
C GLU A 704 3.20 -19.25 3.72
N LEU A 705 3.58 -18.23 2.94
CA LEU A 705 3.40 -16.83 3.32
C LEU A 705 1.92 -16.38 3.37
N VAL A 706 1.02 -16.97 2.57
CA VAL A 706 -0.42 -16.63 2.58
C VAL A 706 -1.19 -17.10 3.84
N LYS A 707 -0.51 -17.84 4.72
CA LYS A 707 -0.98 -18.20 6.07
C LYS A 707 -0.86 -17.04 7.07
N ILE A 708 -0.14 -15.98 6.70
CA ILE A 708 0.19 -14.83 7.56
C ILE A 708 -0.59 -13.61 7.07
N ASP A 709 -1.11 -12.79 7.99
CA ASP A 709 -1.67 -11.48 7.61
C ASP A 709 -0.55 -10.62 6.97
N PRO A 710 -0.70 -10.15 5.72
CA PRO A 710 0.36 -9.49 4.97
C PRO A 710 1.09 -8.34 5.67
N LYS A 711 0.44 -7.62 6.60
CA LYS A 711 1.06 -6.54 7.39
C LYS A 711 2.19 -7.03 8.31
N HIS A 712 2.28 -8.33 8.56
CA HIS A 712 3.30 -8.96 9.41
C HIS A 712 4.47 -9.58 8.62
N ILE A 713 4.44 -9.54 7.28
CA ILE A 713 5.48 -10.12 6.40
C ILE A 713 6.72 -9.19 6.27
N GLY A 714 6.73 -8.03 6.93
CA GLY A 714 7.85 -7.09 6.93
C GLY A 714 7.98 -6.33 5.60
N ILE A 715 6.88 -5.70 5.18
CA ILE A 715 6.68 -5.17 3.82
C ILE A 715 7.32 -3.78 3.58
N GLY A 716 7.58 -2.99 4.63
CA GLY A 716 8.36 -1.76 4.50
C GLY A 716 8.26 -0.79 5.69
N THR A 717 9.02 0.30 5.63
CA THR A 717 8.98 1.36 6.65
C THR A 717 7.69 2.19 6.54
N TYR A 718 7.23 2.75 7.66
CA TYR A 718 5.97 3.52 7.77
C TYR A 718 4.66 2.73 7.51
N GLN A 719 4.69 1.39 7.49
CA GLN A 719 3.48 0.56 7.31
C GLN A 719 2.37 0.78 8.36
N HIS A 720 2.69 1.38 9.52
CA HIS A 720 1.72 1.74 10.57
C HIS A 720 1.31 3.22 10.54
N ASP A 721 1.93 4.03 9.68
CA ASP A 721 1.68 5.48 9.54
C ASP A 721 0.83 5.81 8.30
N VAL A 722 0.28 4.78 7.63
CA VAL A 722 -0.68 4.87 6.51
C VAL A 722 -2.05 4.28 6.89
N SER A 723 -3.09 4.60 6.13
CA SER A 723 -4.44 4.01 6.24
C SER A 723 -4.40 2.48 6.29
N GLN A 724 -4.69 1.90 7.45
CA GLN A 724 -4.62 0.45 7.67
C GLN A 724 -5.69 -0.31 6.87
N SER A 725 -6.83 0.30 6.56
CA SER A 725 -7.85 -0.28 5.69
C SER A 725 -7.41 -0.32 4.23
N SER A 726 -6.83 0.79 3.74
CA SER A 726 -6.32 0.88 2.36
C SER A 726 -5.11 -0.05 2.16
N LEU A 727 -4.23 -0.10 3.16
CA LEU A 727 -3.12 -1.05 3.22
C LEU A 727 -3.62 -2.49 3.15
N LYS A 728 -4.56 -2.89 4.02
CA LYS A 728 -5.09 -4.27 4.01
C LYS A 728 -5.72 -4.63 2.67
N ALA A 729 -6.58 -3.77 2.11
CA ALA A 729 -7.22 -4.02 0.82
C ALA A 729 -6.20 -4.21 -0.33
N ALA A 730 -5.15 -3.39 -0.36
CA ALA A 730 -4.10 -3.49 -1.38
C ALA A 730 -3.26 -4.77 -1.22
N LEU A 731 -2.91 -5.16 0.01
CA LEU A 731 -2.10 -6.36 0.27
C LEU A 731 -2.90 -7.66 0.07
N ASP A 732 -4.15 -7.72 0.54
CA ASP A 732 -5.05 -8.85 0.26
C ASP A 732 -5.27 -8.98 -1.27
N GLY A 733 -5.35 -7.84 -1.98
CA GLY A 733 -5.48 -7.77 -3.43
C GLY A 733 -4.27 -8.31 -4.20
N VAL A 734 -3.03 -8.01 -3.78
CA VAL A 734 -1.82 -8.57 -4.44
C VAL A 734 -1.58 -10.03 -4.05
N VAL A 735 -1.99 -10.46 -2.84
CA VAL A 735 -2.05 -11.89 -2.50
C VAL A 735 -2.98 -12.64 -3.46
N GLN A 736 -4.21 -12.13 -3.66
CA GLN A 736 -5.15 -12.74 -4.61
C GLN A 736 -4.60 -12.77 -6.04
N GLU A 737 -3.92 -11.70 -6.47
CA GLU A 737 -3.29 -11.63 -7.79
C GLU A 737 -2.17 -12.66 -7.96
N CYS A 738 -1.22 -12.74 -7.03
CA CYS A 738 -0.11 -13.70 -7.06
C CYS A 738 -0.62 -15.16 -7.05
N VAL A 739 -1.57 -15.48 -6.16
CA VAL A 739 -2.16 -16.83 -6.07
C VAL A 739 -2.91 -17.21 -7.36
N SER A 740 -3.68 -16.28 -7.92
CA SER A 740 -4.40 -16.51 -9.17
C SER A 740 -3.45 -16.67 -10.36
N PHE A 741 -2.44 -15.80 -10.48
CA PHE A 741 -1.54 -15.82 -11.64
C PHE A 741 -0.60 -17.02 -11.66
N VAL A 742 -0.08 -17.47 -10.51
CA VAL A 742 0.63 -18.75 -10.40
C VAL A 742 -0.33 -19.93 -10.63
N GLY A 743 -1.56 -19.83 -10.13
CA GLY A 743 -2.61 -20.83 -10.29
C GLY A 743 -2.40 -22.05 -9.39
N VAL A 744 -3.49 -22.57 -8.82
CA VAL A 744 -3.46 -23.63 -7.79
C VAL A 744 -3.91 -24.97 -8.35
N ASP A 745 -3.23 -26.07 -8.02
CA ASP A 745 -3.78 -27.41 -8.25
C ASP A 745 -4.83 -27.73 -7.18
N ILE A 746 -6.10 -27.83 -7.57
CA ILE A 746 -7.20 -27.94 -6.60
C ILE A 746 -7.20 -29.25 -5.80
N ASN A 747 -6.53 -30.29 -6.30
CA ASN A 747 -6.49 -31.59 -5.64
C ASN A 747 -5.47 -31.63 -4.48
N ILE A 748 -4.43 -30.81 -4.53
CA ILE A 748 -3.39 -30.72 -3.47
C ILE A 748 -3.38 -29.38 -2.72
N CYS A 749 -4.08 -28.34 -3.21
CA CYS A 749 -4.13 -27.02 -2.58
C CYS A 749 -4.78 -27.06 -1.19
N SER A 750 -4.22 -26.30 -0.25
CA SER A 750 -4.79 -26.10 1.08
C SER A 750 -5.97 -25.12 1.07
N GLU A 751 -6.90 -25.26 2.03
CA GLU A 751 -8.01 -24.32 2.24
C GLU A 751 -7.52 -22.86 2.31
N THR A 752 -6.38 -22.64 2.98
CA THR A 752 -5.75 -21.33 3.19
C THR A 752 -5.24 -20.71 1.89
N LEU A 753 -4.61 -21.48 0.99
CA LEU A 753 -4.16 -20.97 -0.31
C LEU A 753 -5.35 -20.81 -1.27
N MET A 754 -6.31 -21.75 -1.23
CA MET A 754 -7.49 -21.76 -2.08
C MET A 754 -8.43 -20.56 -1.84
N ARG A 755 -8.55 -20.07 -0.59
CA ARG A 755 -9.39 -18.89 -0.26
C ARG A 755 -8.95 -17.61 -0.96
N HIS A 756 -7.71 -17.57 -1.49
CA HIS A 756 -7.11 -16.42 -2.17
C HIS A 756 -7.14 -16.50 -3.70
N VAL A 757 -7.70 -17.56 -4.30
CA VAL A 757 -7.93 -17.58 -5.76
C VAL A 757 -9.04 -16.59 -6.12
N ALA A 758 -8.90 -15.86 -7.23
CA ALA A 758 -9.94 -15.00 -7.77
C ALA A 758 -11.29 -15.74 -7.89
N GLY A 759 -12.37 -15.08 -7.48
CA GLY A 759 -13.72 -15.68 -7.43
C GLY A 759 -14.00 -16.59 -6.23
N LEU A 760 -12.97 -17.06 -5.51
CA LEU A 760 -13.13 -17.84 -4.28
C LEU A 760 -13.10 -16.95 -3.03
N ASN A 761 -13.44 -17.55 -1.89
CA ASN A 761 -13.39 -16.99 -0.54
C ASN A 761 -13.36 -18.16 0.47
N THR A 762 -13.25 -17.89 1.77
CA THR A 762 -13.17 -18.93 2.82
C THR A 762 -14.31 -19.95 2.75
N GLY A 763 -15.56 -19.51 2.55
CA GLY A 763 -16.71 -20.41 2.47
C GLY A 763 -16.69 -21.31 1.23
N ARG A 764 -16.30 -20.75 0.06
CA ARG A 764 -16.14 -21.52 -1.18
C ARG A 764 -14.97 -22.50 -1.10
N ALA A 765 -13.83 -22.07 -0.55
CA ALA A 765 -12.65 -22.93 -0.36
C ALA A 765 -12.96 -24.12 0.56
N LYS A 766 -13.66 -23.89 1.68
CA LYS A 766 -14.14 -24.95 2.56
C LYS A 766 -15.10 -25.90 1.84
N SER A 767 -16.05 -25.37 1.06
CA SER A 767 -17.00 -26.18 0.29
C SER A 767 -16.33 -27.05 -0.79
N ILE A 768 -15.24 -26.56 -1.40
CA ILE A 768 -14.43 -27.33 -2.37
C ILE A 768 -13.63 -28.43 -1.65
N ALA A 769 -13.05 -28.14 -0.48
CA ALA A 769 -12.36 -29.14 0.33
C ALA A 769 -13.30 -30.26 0.80
N GLU A 770 -14.46 -29.91 1.36
CA GLU A 770 -15.52 -30.86 1.74
C GLU A 770 -15.98 -31.72 0.54
N TRP A 771 -16.11 -31.12 -0.66
CA TRP A 771 -16.45 -31.86 -1.87
C TRP A 771 -15.33 -32.86 -2.25
N ARG A 772 -14.06 -32.43 -2.21
CA ARG A 772 -12.88 -33.27 -2.51
C ARG A 772 -12.72 -34.43 -1.54
N GLU A 773 -13.02 -34.21 -0.26
CA GLU A 773 -13.03 -35.25 0.78
C GLU A 773 -14.19 -36.25 0.60
N THR A 774 -15.35 -35.79 0.13
CA THR A 774 -16.56 -36.63 -0.02
C THR A 774 -16.64 -37.39 -1.35
N ASN A 775 -16.14 -36.81 -2.45
CA ASN A 775 -16.30 -37.32 -3.82
C ASN A 775 -14.97 -37.79 -4.45
N GLY A 776 -13.85 -37.65 -3.73
CA GLY A 776 -12.51 -37.86 -4.28
C GLY A 776 -11.99 -36.65 -5.08
N PRO A 777 -10.84 -36.81 -5.77
CA PRO A 777 -10.21 -35.71 -6.50
C PRO A 777 -11.02 -35.29 -7.73
N PHE A 778 -10.94 -34.00 -8.07
CA PHE A 778 -11.51 -33.46 -9.31
C PHE A 778 -10.74 -34.00 -10.52
N MET A 779 -11.48 -34.56 -11.49
CA MET A 779 -10.98 -35.05 -12.78
C MET A 779 -10.97 -33.95 -13.86
N ASN A 780 -11.91 -33.00 -13.77
CA ASN A 780 -11.95 -31.84 -14.66
C ASN A 780 -12.60 -30.62 -13.98
N ARG A 781 -12.39 -29.44 -14.56
CA ARG A 781 -12.87 -28.15 -14.05
C ARG A 781 -14.39 -28.11 -13.98
N ASP A 782 -15.12 -28.74 -14.90
CA ASP A 782 -16.58 -28.67 -14.94
C ASP A 782 -17.25 -29.33 -13.71
N GLN A 783 -16.58 -30.28 -13.05
CA GLN A 783 -17.02 -30.81 -11.76
C GLN A 783 -17.07 -29.75 -10.64
N LEU A 784 -16.32 -28.65 -10.74
CA LEU A 784 -16.41 -27.54 -9.78
C LEU A 784 -17.83 -26.93 -9.74
N ARG A 785 -18.60 -27.02 -10.84
CA ARG A 785 -20.01 -26.56 -10.90
C ARG A 785 -20.96 -27.41 -10.05
N LEU A 786 -20.52 -28.57 -9.57
CA LEU A 786 -21.25 -29.44 -8.64
C LEU A 786 -21.01 -29.04 -7.17
N VAL A 787 -20.03 -28.16 -6.89
CA VAL A 787 -19.71 -27.73 -5.53
C VAL A 787 -20.78 -26.76 -5.01
N LYS A 788 -21.36 -27.12 -3.86
CA LYS A 788 -22.37 -26.30 -3.17
C LYS A 788 -21.83 -24.88 -2.91
N GLY A 789 -22.55 -23.87 -3.37
CA GLY A 789 -22.18 -22.46 -3.20
C GLY A 789 -21.22 -21.88 -4.25
N LEU A 790 -20.74 -22.67 -5.22
CA LEU A 790 -19.99 -22.16 -6.37
C LEU A 790 -20.96 -21.82 -7.52
N GLY A 791 -21.46 -20.58 -7.53
CA GLY A 791 -22.36 -20.10 -8.59
C GLY A 791 -21.65 -19.91 -9.94
N PRO A 792 -22.38 -19.79 -11.06
CA PRO A 792 -21.80 -19.66 -12.41
C PRO A 792 -20.80 -18.51 -12.56
N LYS A 793 -21.07 -17.36 -11.92
CA LYS A 793 -20.13 -16.23 -11.89
C LYS A 793 -18.85 -16.57 -11.13
N SER A 794 -18.95 -17.24 -9.97
CA SER A 794 -17.80 -17.68 -9.19
C SER A 794 -16.94 -18.67 -9.96
N TYR A 795 -17.57 -19.63 -10.66
CA TYR A 795 -16.90 -20.54 -11.58
C TYR A 795 -16.14 -19.79 -12.70
N GLN A 796 -16.78 -18.82 -13.38
CA GLN A 796 -16.11 -17.98 -14.37
C GLN A 796 -14.89 -17.25 -13.78
N GLN A 797 -15.00 -16.73 -12.55
CA GLN A 797 -13.90 -15.98 -11.94
C GLN A 797 -12.73 -16.86 -11.48
N CYS A 798 -12.95 -18.15 -11.15
CA CYS A 798 -11.89 -19.02 -10.61
C CYS A 798 -11.33 -20.04 -11.61
N ALA A 799 -12.11 -20.51 -12.60
CA ALA A 799 -11.79 -21.75 -13.32
C ALA A 799 -10.46 -21.71 -14.09
N GLY A 800 -10.10 -20.59 -14.71
CA GLY A 800 -8.82 -20.45 -15.44
C GLY A 800 -7.58 -20.30 -14.52
N PHE A 801 -7.79 -20.15 -13.21
CA PHE A 801 -6.72 -20.11 -12.20
C PHE A 801 -6.60 -21.43 -11.41
N ILE A 802 -7.51 -22.36 -11.66
CA ILE A 802 -7.53 -23.70 -11.05
C ILE A 802 -6.93 -24.71 -12.02
N ARG A 803 -5.90 -25.43 -11.61
CA ARG A 803 -5.28 -26.52 -12.36
C ARG A 803 -5.73 -27.87 -11.81
N ILE A 804 -5.73 -28.88 -12.67
CA ILE A 804 -5.93 -30.29 -12.33
C ILE A 804 -4.85 -31.08 -13.05
N ASN A 805 -3.87 -31.61 -12.31
CA ASN A 805 -2.74 -32.35 -12.88
C ASN A 805 -2.94 -33.86 -12.68
N PRO A 806 -3.14 -34.67 -13.74
CA PRO A 806 -3.48 -36.09 -13.60
C PRO A 806 -2.44 -36.93 -12.85
N GLN A 807 -1.16 -36.56 -12.92
CA GLN A 807 -0.06 -37.25 -12.23
C GLN A 807 -0.22 -37.23 -10.70
N ASN A 808 -0.86 -36.20 -10.14
CA ASN A 808 -1.07 -36.07 -8.70
C ASN A 808 -2.16 -37.02 -8.15
N HIS A 809 -2.90 -37.74 -9.01
CA HIS A 809 -3.81 -38.80 -8.55
C HIS A 809 -3.07 -40.08 -8.11
N LEU A 810 -1.88 -40.36 -8.66
CA LEU A 810 -1.17 -41.62 -8.45
C LEU A 810 -0.43 -41.67 -7.10
N ASN A 811 0.16 -40.55 -6.67
CA ASN A 811 0.99 -40.50 -5.47
C ASN A 811 0.20 -40.67 -4.15
N ASN A 812 -1.13 -40.50 -4.15
CA ASN A 812 -1.95 -40.69 -2.96
C ASN A 812 -2.29 -42.16 -2.65
N HIS A 813 -1.86 -43.12 -3.47
CA HIS A 813 -2.16 -44.55 -3.30
C HIS A 813 -0.95 -45.44 -2.96
N SER A 814 0.27 -44.90 -2.83
CA SER A 814 1.46 -45.70 -2.51
C SER A 814 1.51 -46.21 -1.07
N ASP A 815 0.94 -45.48 -0.12
CA ASP A 815 1.13 -45.71 1.32
C ASP A 815 0.08 -46.68 1.93
N ALA A 816 -0.64 -47.43 1.08
CA ALA A 816 -1.78 -48.27 1.47
C ALA A 816 -1.66 -49.76 1.04
N THR A 817 -0.44 -50.30 0.92
CA THR A 817 -0.20 -51.72 0.63
C THR A 817 -0.41 -52.62 1.85
N GLY A 818 -1.65 -52.78 2.29
CA GLY A 818 -2.09 -53.70 3.35
C GLY A 818 -3.21 -54.62 2.84
N GLY A 819 -2.82 -55.70 2.15
CA GLY A 819 -3.66 -56.36 1.15
C GLY A 819 -5.01 -56.95 1.61
N ASN A 820 -5.94 -56.99 0.66
CA ASN A 820 -6.58 -58.26 0.29
C ASN A 820 -7.14 -58.25 -1.15
N SER A 821 -7.47 -59.45 -1.65
CA SER A 821 -7.88 -59.71 -3.03
C SER A 821 -9.20 -59.02 -3.44
N ALA A 822 -9.22 -58.40 -4.62
CA ALA A 822 -10.45 -57.91 -5.22
C ALA A 822 -11.32 -59.07 -5.78
N GLN A 823 -12.57 -59.16 -5.35
CA GLN A 823 -13.63 -59.86 -6.08
C GLN A 823 -14.62 -58.84 -6.64
N ALA A 824 -14.99 -58.99 -7.91
CA ALA A 824 -15.95 -58.09 -8.56
C ALA A 824 -17.38 -58.38 -8.10
N ALA A 825 -18.00 -57.42 -7.40
CA ALA A 825 -19.41 -57.46 -7.04
C ALA A 825 -20.24 -56.65 -8.05
N GLN A 826 -21.27 -57.29 -8.62
CA GLN A 826 -22.19 -56.63 -9.58
C GLN A 826 -23.18 -55.72 -8.85
N GLU A 827 -23.42 -54.52 -9.38
CA GLU A 827 -24.47 -53.63 -8.87
C GLU A 827 -25.88 -54.20 -9.14
N LYS A 828 -26.77 -54.10 -8.15
CA LYS A 828 -28.22 -54.29 -8.33
C LYS A 828 -28.93 -52.94 -8.18
N PRO A 829 -29.92 -52.60 -9.04
CA PRO A 829 -30.59 -51.32 -8.99
C PRO A 829 -31.57 -51.22 -7.80
N ALA A 830 -31.39 -50.18 -6.98
CA ALA A 830 -32.33 -49.83 -5.91
C ALA A 830 -33.55 -49.03 -6.43
N ALA A 831 -34.64 -49.01 -5.66
CA ALA A 831 -35.98 -48.65 -6.15
C ALA A 831 -36.26 -47.13 -6.30
N LYS A 832 -37.26 -46.80 -7.13
CA LYS A 832 -37.69 -45.44 -7.47
C LYS A 832 -38.35 -44.69 -6.30
N GLY A 833 -37.62 -43.78 -5.66
CA GLY A 833 -38.21 -42.71 -4.84
C GLY A 833 -38.68 -41.53 -5.71
N LYS A 834 -39.96 -41.13 -5.64
CA LYS A 834 -40.51 -40.00 -6.41
C LYS A 834 -40.16 -38.64 -5.77
N GLY A 835 -38.96 -38.12 -6.05
CA GLY A 835 -38.59 -36.71 -5.80
C GLY A 835 -38.49 -35.91 -7.11
N LYS A 836 -39.07 -34.70 -7.17
CA LYS A 836 -38.91 -33.79 -8.33
C LYS A 836 -37.58 -33.02 -8.26
N THR A 837 -36.46 -33.72 -8.44
CA THR A 837 -35.16 -33.08 -8.64
C THR A 837 -35.12 -32.42 -10.02
N LYS A 838 -34.58 -31.19 -10.14
CA LYS A 838 -34.23 -30.63 -11.46
C LYS A 838 -33.20 -31.54 -12.11
N ALA A 839 -33.32 -31.75 -13.42
CA ALA A 839 -32.29 -32.42 -14.20
C ALA A 839 -31.00 -31.59 -14.17
N SER A 840 -30.01 -32.06 -13.40
CA SER A 840 -28.61 -31.63 -13.55
C SER A 840 -28.09 -32.18 -14.87
N ALA A 841 -27.54 -31.33 -15.74
CA ALA A 841 -26.82 -31.80 -16.91
C ALA A 841 -25.67 -32.73 -16.47
N ALA A 842 -25.52 -33.87 -17.14
CA ALA A 842 -24.47 -34.82 -16.82
C ALA A 842 -23.10 -34.18 -17.10
N VAL A 843 -22.36 -33.87 -16.04
CA VAL A 843 -20.99 -33.37 -16.15
C VAL A 843 -20.10 -34.53 -16.61
N PRO A 844 -19.27 -34.36 -17.66
CA PRO A 844 -18.34 -35.41 -18.10
C PRO A 844 -17.43 -35.86 -16.96
N THR A 845 -17.17 -37.17 -16.87
CA THR A 845 -16.23 -37.76 -15.90
C THR A 845 -14.82 -37.93 -16.44
N LEU A 846 -14.63 -37.70 -17.74
CA LEU A 846 -13.33 -37.77 -18.42
C LEU A 846 -12.41 -36.59 -18.03
N PRO A 847 -11.10 -36.81 -17.84
CA PRO A 847 -10.13 -35.73 -17.73
C PRO A 847 -10.03 -34.88 -19.00
N ASN A 848 -9.74 -33.59 -18.86
CA ASN A 848 -9.53 -32.67 -19.97
C ASN A 848 -8.10 -32.06 -19.88
N PRO A 849 -7.16 -32.36 -20.79
CA PRO A 849 -5.77 -31.91 -20.65
C PRO A 849 -5.62 -30.38 -20.58
N LEU A 850 -6.53 -29.62 -21.21
CA LEU A 850 -6.56 -28.15 -21.14
C LEU A 850 -6.77 -27.62 -19.71
N ASP A 851 -7.22 -28.44 -18.77
CA ASP A 851 -7.38 -28.05 -17.36
C ASP A 851 -6.05 -27.89 -16.60
N GLN A 852 -4.93 -28.34 -17.18
CA GLN A 852 -3.57 -28.10 -16.67
C GLN A 852 -3.06 -26.68 -16.99
N THR A 853 -3.69 -25.99 -17.94
CA THR A 853 -3.20 -24.74 -18.57
C THR A 853 -3.81 -23.47 -17.97
N CYS A 854 -3.28 -22.30 -18.34
CA CYS A 854 -3.89 -21.01 -18.06
C CYS A 854 -5.15 -20.69 -18.89
N ILE A 855 -5.50 -21.52 -19.89
CA ILE A 855 -6.60 -21.26 -20.82
C ILE A 855 -7.94 -21.37 -20.07
N HIS A 856 -8.77 -20.34 -20.16
CA HIS A 856 -10.09 -20.35 -19.52
C HIS A 856 -11.07 -21.28 -20.25
N PRO A 857 -11.99 -22.00 -19.55
CA PRO A 857 -12.97 -22.88 -20.20
C PRO A 857 -13.88 -22.21 -21.24
N GLU A 858 -14.09 -20.89 -21.17
CA GLU A 858 -14.84 -20.15 -22.21
C GLU A 858 -14.12 -20.13 -23.58
N SER A 859 -12.81 -20.41 -23.61
CA SER A 859 -11.97 -20.41 -24.82
C SER A 859 -11.63 -21.81 -25.34
N TYR A 860 -12.16 -22.90 -24.74
CA TYR A 860 -11.80 -24.28 -25.13
C TYR A 860 -12.24 -24.66 -26.56
N ALA A 861 -13.32 -24.08 -27.07
CA ALA A 861 -13.70 -24.26 -28.48
C ALA A 861 -12.67 -23.61 -29.43
N VAL A 862 -12.19 -22.41 -29.08
CA VAL A 862 -11.16 -21.68 -29.85
C VAL A 862 -9.83 -22.43 -29.81
N ALA A 863 -9.40 -22.91 -28.64
CA ALA A 863 -8.16 -23.67 -28.48
C ALA A 863 -8.13 -24.97 -29.30
N ARG A 864 -9.25 -25.72 -29.34
CA ARG A 864 -9.36 -26.93 -30.19
C ARG A 864 -9.38 -26.61 -31.68
N SER A 865 -10.03 -25.51 -32.06
CA SER A 865 -10.06 -25.02 -33.45
C SER A 865 -8.66 -24.57 -33.91
N PHE A 866 -7.90 -23.88 -33.05
CA PHE A 866 -6.52 -23.50 -33.29
C PHE A 866 -5.59 -24.72 -33.44
N LEU A 867 -5.69 -25.71 -32.54
CA LEU A 867 -4.94 -26.98 -32.66
C LEU A 867 -5.20 -27.66 -34.02
N SER A 868 -6.46 -27.72 -34.45
CA SER A 868 -6.85 -28.28 -35.75
C SER A 868 -6.27 -27.49 -36.93
N LEU A 869 -6.18 -26.17 -36.80
CA LEU A 869 -5.64 -25.27 -37.83
C LEU A 869 -4.11 -25.38 -37.98
N VAL A 870 -3.38 -25.60 -36.88
CA VAL A 870 -1.91 -25.78 -36.90
C VAL A 870 -1.47 -27.24 -37.08
N GLY A 871 -2.41 -28.19 -37.23
CA GLY A 871 -2.13 -29.62 -37.41
C GLY A 871 -1.68 -30.35 -36.14
N GLY A 872 -1.95 -29.81 -34.95
CA GLY A 872 -1.50 -30.36 -33.67
C GLY A 872 -2.59 -31.11 -32.88
N SER A 873 -2.19 -32.06 -32.02
CA SER A 873 -3.06 -32.70 -31.04
C SER A 873 -2.91 -32.11 -29.63
N VAL A 874 -3.95 -32.26 -28.82
CA VAL A 874 -3.96 -31.97 -27.38
C VAL A 874 -2.87 -32.77 -26.65
N ASP A 875 -2.57 -34.00 -27.09
CA ASP A 875 -1.55 -34.87 -26.47
C ASP A 875 -0.11 -34.38 -26.67
N GLN A 876 0.09 -33.43 -27.59
CA GLN A 876 1.38 -32.80 -27.91
C GLN A 876 1.61 -31.49 -27.14
N MET A 877 0.69 -31.11 -26.23
CA MET A 877 0.83 -29.93 -25.37
C MET A 877 2.18 -29.90 -24.62
N GLY A 878 2.83 -28.73 -24.65
CA GLY A 878 4.13 -28.51 -24.02
C GLY A 878 5.33 -29.23 -24.66
N ARG A 879 5.15 -29.89 -25.82
CA ARG A 879 6.24 -30.56 -26.57
C ARG A 879 6.83 -29.67 -27.66
N SER A 880 8.04 -30.03 -28.09
CA SER A 880 8.79 -29.39 -29.19
C SER A 880 8.01 -29.35 -30.50
N GLU A 881 7.34 -30.45 -30.85
CA GLU A 881 6.65 -30.61 -32.14
C GLU A 881 5.51 -29.60 -32.29
N LEU A 882 4.60 -29.54 -31.31
CA LEU A 882 3.48 -28.58 -31.32
C LEU A 882 3.98 -27.14 -31.30
N ARG A 883 5.04 -26.86 -30.54
CA ARG A 883 5.66 -25.53 -30.51
C ARG A 883 6.18 -25.11 -31.89
N GLN A 884 6.83 -26.01 -32.63
CA GLN A 884 7.29 -25.73 -34.01
C GLN A 884 6.12 -25.50 -34.97
N CYS A 885 5.05 -26.31 -34.89
CA CYS A 885 3.83 -26.11 -35.68
C CYS A 885 3.18 -24.74 -35.42
N VAL A 886 3.12 -24.31 -34.16
CA VAL A 886 2.58 -23.00 -33.74
C VAL A 886 3.49 -21.86 -34.21
N GLU A 887 4.80 -21.92 -33.97
CA GLU A 887 5.76 -20.90 -34.40
C GLU A 887 5.78 -20.73 -35.93
N ALA A 888 5.68 -21.82 -36.68
CA ALA A 888 5.56 -21.79 -38.15
C ALA A 888 4.24 -21.14 -38.60
N SER A 889 3.10 -21.52 -37.99
CA SER A 889 1.77 -21.00 -38.36
C SER A 889 1.64 -19.50 -38.09
N VAL A 890 2.09 -19.03 -36.91
CA VAL A 890 2.11 -17.61 -36.55
C VAL A 890 3.04 -16.82 -37.48
N LYS A 891 4.20 -17.38 -37.84
CA LYS A 891 5.13 -16.74 -38.79
C LYS A 891 4.59 -16.65 -40.23
N CYS A 892 3.71 -17.58 -40.65
CA CYS A 892 3.16 -17.59 -42.00
C CYS A 892 1.90 -16.72 -42.16
N GLN A 893 1.07 -16.58 -41.13
CA GLN A 893 -0.23 -15.88 -41.23
C GLN A 893 -0.35 -14.62 -40.36
N GLY A 894 0.49 -14.44 -39.34
CA GLY A 894 0.33 -13.38 -38.34
C GLY A 894 -0.69 -13.72 -37.25
N LEU A 895 -0.52 -13.17 -36.05
CA LEU A 895 -1.38 -13.45 -34.90
C LEU A 895 -2.79 -12.89 -35.11
N GLU A 896 -2.88 -11.73 -35.76
CA GLU A 896 -4.11 -10.96 -36.00
C GLU A 896 -5.04 -11.70 -36.97
N ALA A 897 -4.54 -12.16 -38.12
CA ALA A 897 -5.35 -12.89 -39.11
C ALA A 897 -5.78 -14.28 -38.59
N LEU A 898 -4.93 -14.95 -37.80
CA LEU A 898 -5.31 -16.17 -37.08
C LEU A 898 -6.43 -15.89 -36.06
N ALA A 899 -6.36 -14.77 -35.33
CA ALA A 899 -7.39 -14.39 -34.36
C ALA A 899 -8.73 -14.06 -35.05
N GLU A 900 -8.71 -13.34 -36.17
CA GLU A 900 -9.91 -13.06 -36.98
C GLU A 900 -10.53 -14.35 -37.53
N THR A 901 -9.72 -15.24 -38.12
CA THR A 901 -10.15 -16.56 -38.62
C THR A 901 -10.85 -17.38 -37.53
N LEU A 902 -10.31 -17.34 -36.31
CA LEU A 902 -10.85 -18.02 -35.13
C LEU A 902 -11.90 -17.21 -34.35
N ASN A 903 -12.33 -16.05 -34.87
CA ASN A 903 -13.32 -15.12 -34.29
C ASN A 903 -12.98 -14.60 -32.87
N THR A 904 -11.71 -14.62 -32.48
CA THR A 904 -11.18 -14.30 -31.14
C THR A 904 -10.39 -12.97 -31.13
N THR A 905 -9.88 -12.54 -29.97
CA THR A 905 -8.95 -11.40 -29.87
C THR A 905 -7.48 -11.87 -29.92
N PRO A 906 -6.52 -11.06 -30.40
CA PRO A 906 -5.09 -11.42 -30.41
C PRO A 906 -4.54 -11.77 -29.03
N ASP A 907 -4.87 -11.00 -27.98
CA ASP A 907 -4.49 -11.34 -26.59
C ASP A 907 -5.05 -12.70 -26.14
N THR A 908 -6.29 -13.03 -26.49
CA THR A 908 -6.89 -14.33 -26.18
C THR A 908 -6.22 -15.46 -26.95
N LEU A 909 -5.85 -15.24 -28.21
CA LEU A 909 -5.12 -16.24 -29.00
C LEU A 909 -3.68 -16.42 -28.49
N GLN A 910 -2.99 -15.35 -28.10
CA GLN A 910 -1.68 -15.45 -27.47
C GLN A 910 -1.75 -16.24 -26.16
N LEU A 911 -2.76 -16.01 -25.32
CA LEU A 911 -2.96 -16.77 -24.09
C LEU A 911 -3.27 -18.26 -24.34
N ILE A 912 -3.92 -18.59 -25.46
CA ILE A 912 -4.11 -19.97 -25.93
C ILE A 912 -2.76 -20.57 -26.38
N ILE A 913 -1.97 -19.84 -27.16
CA ILE A 913 -0.63 -20.25 -27.61
C ILE A 913 0.29 -20.51 -26.41
N ASP A 914 0.35 -19.58 -25.46
CA ASP A 914 1.12 -19.69 -24.23
C ASP A 914 0.70 -20.96 -23.45
N GLY A 915 -0.60 -21.15 -23.24
CA GLY A 915 -1.13 -22.29 -22.49
C GLY A 915 -0.96 -23.66 -23.18
N LEU A 916 -0.84 -23.70 -24.51
CA LEU A 916 -0.59 -24.93 -25.28
C LEU A 916 0.91 -25.26 -25.42
N THR A 917 1.78 -24.25 -25.44
CA THR A 917 3.23 -24.40 -25.65
C THR A 917 4.05 -24.46 -24.36
N GLN A 918 3.50 -24.03 -23.21
CA GLN A 918 4.10 -24.21 -21.89
C GLN A 918 4.18 -25.70 -21.50
N PRO A 919 5.28 -26.14 -20.85
CA PRO A 919 5.44 -27.53 -20.42
C PRO A 919 4.43 -27.92 -19.31
N PRO A 920 4.07 -29.21 -19.17
CA PRO A 920 3.26 -29.68 -18.05
C PRO A 920 3.86 -29.26 -16.70
N GLY A 921 3.02 -28.74 -15.79
CA GLY A 921 3.47 -28.27 -14.48
C GLY A 921 4.23 -26.92 -14.48
N PHE A 922 4.25 -26.17 -15.59
CA PHE A 922 4.86 -24.83 -15.67
C PHE A 922 4.44 -23.92 -14.49
N ASP A 923 5.39 -23.15 -13.96
CA ASP A 923 5.18 -22.24 -12.84
C ASP A 923 5.88 -20.92 -13.20
N ILE A 924 5.11 -19.83 -13.29
CA ILE A 924 5.61 -18.51 -13.72
C ILE A 924 6.76 -17.99 -12.85
N ARG A 925 6.97 -18.56 -11.66
CA ARG A 925 8.05 -18.20 -10.74
C ARG A 925 9.42 -18.74 -11.15
N GLN A 926 9.51 -19.54 -12.21
CA GLN A 926 10.80 -19.99 -12.77
C GLN A 926 11.68 -18.81 -13.26
N ASP A 927 11.06 -17.71 -13.68
CA ASP A 927 11.73 -16.48 -14.13
C ASP A 927 11.96 -15.45 -13.01
N PHE A 928 11.56 -15.77 -11.77
CA PHE A 928 11.69 -14.92 -10.60
C PHE A 928 12.90 -15.28 -9.74
N GLU A 929 13.13 -14.49 -8.68
CA GLU A 929 14.18 -14.69 -7.69
C GLU A 929 14.27 -16.15 -7.21
N LYS A 930 15.47 -16.73 -7.25
CA LYS A 930 15.76 -18.07 -6.71
C LYS A 930 16.47 -17.96 -5.37
N ALA A 931 16.22 -18.91 -4.47
CA ALA A 931 16.91 -19.02 -3.18
C ALA A 931 18.43 -19.14 -3.39
N ASP A 932 19.20 -18.38 -2.61
CA ASP A 932 20.64 -18.24 -2.82
C ASP A 932 21.43 -19.17 -1.87
N PHE A 933 21.96 -20.26 -2.42
CA PHE A 933 22.63 -21.31 -1.65
C PHE A 933 24.14 -21.06 -1.52
N LYS A 934 24.55 -20.68 -0.30
CA LYS A 934 25.93 -20.38 0.09
C LYS A 934 26.66 -21.64 0.62
N ARG A 935 28.00 -21.52 0.71
CA ARG A 935 28.92 -22.50 1.33
C ARG A 935 29.94 -21.89 2.31
N GLY A 936 30.07 -20.56 2.33
CA GLY A 936 30.98 -19.79 3.19
C GLY A 936 30.32 -18.46 3.60
N ILE A 937 31.01 -17.63 4.38
CA ILE A 937 30.53 -16.33 4.91
C ILE A 937 31.49 -15.20 4.50
N VAL A 938 31.01 -13.95 4.46
CA VAL A 938 31.81 -12.73 4.24
C VAL A 938 31.67 -11.84 5.49
N SER A 939 32.73 -11.16 5.94
CA SER A 939 32.66 -10.30 7.12
C SER A 939 32.71 -8.82 6.79
N MET A 940 32.19 -7.98 7.69
CA MET A 940 32.23 -6.51 7.54
C MET A 940 33.68 -5.99 7.61
N SER A 941 34.57 -6.71 8.28
CA SER A 941 36.03 -6.44 8.35
C SER A 941 36.77 -6.70 7.03
N ASP A 942 36.18 -7.46 6.11
CA ASP A 942 36.76 -7.71 4.78
C ASP A 942 36.43 -6.59 3.79
N LEU A 943 35.50 -5.69 4.15
CA LEU A 943 35.09 -4.57 3.31
C LEU A 943 36.16 -3.47 3.28
N ARG A 944 36.41 -2.96 2.08
CA ARG A 944 37.15 -1.71 1.85
C ARG A 944 36.39 -0.83 0.89
N GLU A 945 36.59 0.48 0.97
CA GLU A 945 36.01 1.43 0.02
C GLU A 945 36.52 1.14 -1.40
N GLY A 946 35.65 1.29 -2.40
CA GLY A 946 35.92 0.94 -3.79
C GLY A 946 35.74 -0.54 -4.14
N VAL A 947 35.66 -1.46 -3.17
CA VAL A 947 35.43 -2.89 -3.43
C VAL A 947 34.07 -3.11 -4.11
N VAL A 948 34.06 -3.98 -5.13
CA VAL A 948 32.86 -4.40 -5.83
C VAL A 948 32.40 -5.75 -5.30
N LEU A 949 31.12 -5.85 -4.96
CA LEU A 949 30.48 -7.05 -4.43
C LEU A 949 29.18 -7.31 -5.17
N THR A 950 28.71 -8.56 -5.10
CA THR A 950 27.32 -8.88 -5.42
C THR A 950 26.51 -8.90 -4.12
N GLY A 951 25.25 -8.48 -4.21
CA GLY A 951 24.32 -8.47 -3.10
C GLY A 951 22.88 -8.62 -3.58
N ARG A 952 21.95 -8.70 -2.62
CA ARG A 952 20.51 -8.83 -2.86
C ARG A 952 19.76 -7.72 -2.14
N VAL A 953 18.85 -7.04 -2.86
CA VAL A 953 17.95 -6.06 -2.24
C VAL A 953 17.03 -6.79 -1.24
N GLU A 954 17.06 -6.44 0.04
CA GLU A 954 16.11 -6.99 1.03
C GLU A 954 14.82 -6.14 1.10
N ASN A 955 14.98 -4.82 0.95
CA ASN A 955 13.90 -3.84 1.12
C ASN A 955 14.15 -2.59 0.25
N ALA A 956 13.18 -2.25 -0.61
CA ALA A 956 13.19 -0.98 -1.33
C ALA A 956 12.38 0.08 -0.57
N THR A 957 12.89 1.30 -0.51
CA THR A 957 12.25 2.46 0.13
C THR A 957 12.27 3.68 -0.78
N LEU A 958 11.39 4.64 -0.51
CA LEU A 958 11.24 5.88 -1.29
C LEU A 958 12.52 6.77 -1.38
N PHE A 959 13.56 6.45 -0.59
CA PHE A 959 14.86 7.14 -0.57
C PHE A 959 16.05 6.27 -1.01
N GLY A 960 15.86 4.97 -1.27
CA GLY A 960 16.94 4.06 -1.67
C GLY A 960 16.59 2.58 -1.52
N ALA A 961 17.55 1.71 -1.82
CA ALA A 961 17.43 0.26 -1.64
C ALA A 961 18.40 -0.24 -0.56
N PHE A 962 17.90 -1.04 0.38
CA PHE A 962 18.73 -1.77 1.34
C PHE A 962 19.12 -3.12 0.75
N VAL A 963 20.43 -3.40 0.74
CA VAL A 963 21.04 -4.56 0.08
C VAL A 963 21.87 -5.34 1.09
N ASP A 964 21.55 -6.62 1.27
CA ASP A 964 22.48 -7.55 1.92
C ASP A 964 23.62 -7.87 0.93
N ILE A 965 24.86 -7.65 1.38
CA ILE A 965 26.09 -8.00 0.68
C ILE A 965 26.83 -9.17 1.36
N GLY A 966 26.10 -9.95 2.17
CA GLY A 966 26.60 -11.15 2.85
C GLY A 966 27.36 -10.90 4.14
N VAL A 967 27.37 -9.67 4.67
CA VAL A 967 28.20 -9.24 5.83
C VAL A 967 27.42 -9.09 7.14
N GLY A 968 26.14 -9.49 7.17
CA GLY A 968 25.27 -9.40 8.35
C GLY A 968 24.80 -7.98 8.71
N ARG A 969 24.97 -7.00 7.82
CA ARG A 969 24.30 -5.69 7.85
C ARG A 969 24.06 -5.19 6.43
N ASN A 970 22.88 -4.63 6.19
CA ASN A 970 22.51 -4.09 4.88
C ASN A 970 23.25 -2.79 4.57
N GLY A 971 23.78 -2.67 3.36
CA GLY A 971 24.19 -1.40 2.79
C GLY A 971 23.02 -0.65 2.15
N LEU A 972 23.07 0.68 2.16
CA LEU A 972 22.05 1.53 1.54
C LEU A 972 22.56 2.09 0.22
N ILE A 973 21.95 1.68 -0.89
CA ILE A 973 22.04 2.43 -2.16
C ILE A 973 21.05 3.59 -2.07
N HIS A 974 21.52 4.79 -1.78
CA HIS A 974 20.67 5.99 -1.79
C HIS A 974 20.15 6.28 -3.21
N LYS A 975 18.91 6.75 -3.36
CA LYS A 975 18.22 6.96 -4.68
C LYS A 975 19.06 7.72 -5.72
N LYS A 976 19.93 8.64 -5.29
CA LYS A 976 20.87 9.39 -6.17
C LYS A 976 21.90 8.52 -6.90
N TYR A 977 22.15 7.30 -6.43
CA TYR A 977 23.09 6.32 -6.98
C TYR A 977 22.41 5.27 -7.87
N ILE A 978 21.07 5.27 -7.93
CA ILE A 978 20.25 4.37 -8.75
C ILE A 978 19.84 5.11 -10.03
N THR A 979 20.77 5.27 -10.97
CA THR A 979 20.58 6.07 -12.18
C THR A 979 20.10 5.21 -13.37
N PRO A 980 19.28 5.73 -14.31
CA PRO A 980 18.59 4.90 -15.31
C PRO A 980 19.50 4.15 -16.30
N ASP A 981 20.70 4.66 -16.53
CA ASP A 981 21.77 4.03 -17.31
C ASP A 981 22.20 2.67 -16.71
N LYS A 982 22.25 2.57 -15.38
CA LYS A 982 22.62 1.37 -14.61
C LYS A 982 21.52 0.30 -14.56
N LEU A 983 20.35 0.59 -15.12
CA LEU A 983 19.17 -0.26 -15.06
C LEU A 983 18.91 -0.98 -16.40
N PRO A 984 18.40 -2.23 -16.36
CA PRO A 984 17.83 -2.89 -17.52
C PRO A 984 16.70 -2.06 -18.16
N ALA A 985 16.55 -2.12 -19.49
CA ALA A 985 15.66 -1.24 -20.24
C ALA A 985 14.19 -1.31 -19.80
N ASP A 986 13.74 -2.49 -19.37
CA ASP A 986 12.42 -2.76 -18.79
C ASP A 986 12.19 -2.08 -17.43
N GLN A 987 13.26 -1.80 -16.67
CA GLN A 987 13.18 -1.23 -15.32
C GLN A 987 13.27 0.30 -15.31
N ARG A 988 13.75 0.91 -16.41
CA ARG A 988 13.97 2.38 -16.54
C ARG A 988 12.72 3.24 -16.37
N ARG A 989 11.51 2.66 -16.43
CA ARG A 989 10.23 3.37 -16.25
C ARG A 989 9.65 3.28 -14.83
N ARG A 990 10.28 2.55 -13.90
CA ARG A 990 9.76 2.35 -12.52
C ARG A 990 9.99 3.58 -11.62
N SER A 991 9.02 3.93 -10.77
CA SER A 991 9.17 5.04 -9.78
C SER A 991 10.22 4.76 -8.71
N LEU A 992 10.42 3.48 -8.41
CA LEU A 992 11.55 2.91 -7.68
C LEU A 992 12.24 1.88 -8.57
N ALA A 993 13.51 2.13 -8.84
CA ALA A 993 14.30 1.44 -9.85
C ALA A 993 14.81 0.05 -9.43
N LEU A 994 14.85 -0.24 -8.13
CA LEU A 994 15.18 -1.53 -7.55
C LEU A 994 14.04 -1.98 -6.61
N GLY A 995 13.81 -3.29 -6.52
CA GLY A 995 12.86 -3.93 -5.59
C GLY A 995 13.46 -5.16 -4.89
N PRO A 996 12.89 -5.62 -3.75
CA PRO A 996 13.32 -6.81 -3.03
C PRO A 996 13.58 -8.04 -3.91
N GLY A 997 14.61 -8.80 -3.56
CA GLY A 997 15.03 -10.03 -4.25
C GLY A 997 16.00 -9.82 -5.40
N GLU A 998 15.97 -8.65 -6.05
CA GLU A 998 16.84 -8.35 -7.19
C GLU A 998 18.32 -8.43 -6.80
N LYS A 999 19.09 -9.21 -7.56
CA LYS A 999 20.54 -9.30 -7.41
C LYS A 999 21.18 -8.07 -8.05
N VAL A 1000 22.14 -7.48 -7.35
CA VAL A 1000 22.82 -6.25 -7.76
C VAL A 1000 24.31 -6.40 -7.60
N GLU A 1001 25.06 -5.89 -8.56
CA GLU A 1001 26.49 -5.61 -8.39
C GLU A 1001 26.62 -4.19 -7.86
N VAL A 1002 27.31 -4.04 -6.74
CA VAL A 1002 27.41 -2.80 -5.97
C VAL A 1002 28.86 -2.47 -5.64
N ARG A 1003 29.18 -1.18 -5.55
CA ARG A 1003 30.46 -0.70 -5.05
C ARG A 1003 30.29 -0.15 -3.63
N VAL A 1004 31.16 -0.56 -2.72
CA VAL A 1004 31.27 0.04 -1.38
C VAL A 1004 31.76 1.47 -1.55
N LEU A 1005 30.92 2.45 -1.19
CA LEU A 1005 31.28 3.87 -1.20
C LEU A 1005 31.96 4.29 0.09
N ASN A 1006 31.36 3.91 1.22
CA ASN A 1006 31.91 4.18 2.55
C ASN A 1006 31.48 3.13 3.56
N VAL A 1007 32.35 2.83 4.52
CA VAL A 1007 32.05 1.93 5.64
C VAL A 1007 32.19 2.70 6.95
N ASP A 1008 31.15 2.67 7.78
CA ASP A 1008 31.14 3.23 9.13
C ASP A 1008 30.93 2.08 10.12
N PRO A 1009 32.01 1.50 10.68
CA PRO A 1009 31.89 0.38 11.62
C PRO A 1009 31.25 0.78 12.94
N GLN A 1010 31.46 2.02 13.40
CA GLN A 1010 30.99 2.49 14.71
C GLN A 1010 29.46 2.61 14.75
N ARG A 1011 28.85 3.15 13.69
CA ARG A 1011 27.39 3.18 13.52
C ARG A 1011 26.87 1.93 12.82
N GLY A 1012 27.78 1.04 12.40
CA GLY A 1012 27.54 -0.14 11.58
C GLY A 1012 26.68 0.16 10.35
N ARG A 1013 27.10 1.13 9.52
CA ARG A 1013 26.44 1.57 8.29
C ARG A 1013 27.37 1.35 7.09
N ILE A 1014 26.78 1.04 5.94
CA ILE A 1014 27.50 0.82 4.68
C ILE A 1014 26.79 1.64 3.59
N GLY A 1015 27.51 2.55 2.93
CA GLY A 1015 27.02 3.27 1.76
C GLY A 1015 27.39 2.51 0.48
N LEU A 1016 26.43 2.36 -0.43
CA LEU A 1016 26.62 1.63 -1.69
C LEU A 1016 26.29 2.50 -2.91
N ASP A 1017 27.07 2.33 -3.98
CA ASP A 1017 26.69 2.72 -5.34
C ASP A 1017 26.22 1.47 -6.10
N LEU A 1018 25.18 1.61 -6.93
CA LEU A 1018 24.82 0.55 -7.88
C LEU A 1018 25.88 0.54 -8.99
N ILE A 1019 26.25 -0.64 -9.50
CA ILE A 1019 26.93 -0.74 -10.80
C ILE A 1019 25.93 -1.21 -11.85
N ARG A 1020 25.25 -2.33 -11.60
CA ARG A 1020 24.20 -2.89 -12.47
C ARG A 1020 23.30 -3.86 -11.71
N VAL A 1021 22.10 -4.06 -12.23
CA VAL A 1021 21.24 -5.20 -11.84
C VAL A 1021 21.74 -6.46 -12.53
N LEU A 1022 21.82 -7.55 -11.80
CA LEU A 1022 22.16 -8.89 -12.29
C LEU A 1022 20.86 -9.67 -12.53
N ARG A 1023 20.76 -10.33 -13.69
CA ARG A 1023 19.65 -11.23 -14.05
C ARG A 1023 20.04 -12.68 -13.78
#